data_AF-A0A498A0M5-F1
#
_entry.id   AF-A0A498A0M5-F1
#
_cell.length_a   1.000
_cell.length_b   1.000
_cell.length_c   1.000
_cell.angle_alpha   90.00
_cell.angle_beta   90.00
_cell.angle_gamma   90.00
#
_symmetry.space_group_name_H-M   'P 1'
#
loop_
_entity.id
_entity.type
_entity.pdbx_description
1 polymer ?
#
loop_
_entity_poly.entity_id
_entity_poly.type
_entity_poly.pdbx_seq_one_letter_code
_entity_poly.pdbx_strand_id
1 'polypeptide(L)'
;MTPPATRRTWAVAATSALALALGGLAVVTTTPAQAATVGAGSYTTDRVGPLPTGCGDMTTNPRQFATADAPAGPIPTNDWWSSLLWKRTNCSYSEPLHAHPASYQPAGDGLGLSATSTPTISGTATGVGEFKYTYSEDIRVGIAGLGAPVVKVDGWTDWTVTPYWNDGARTMRATIGHGLPFAYFRTSGGDALINATGGSATVWSNSGATIGFTVRGHDYVAYAPTGATWSVNGGRITSNLAGRGYFSVALLPTTPSTDAASRTELATTYGRYAHAHVTGTRVSYAYDQATSTVNTTYAFTTTAREGTANQTVVSLYPHQWRSLTGATPLTLTYPSARGRMKVLTGVNAFRTSMKFNGVLPEVPAVATGAGADLTTLRNHLAAVRGNPMDQRGGDTYWTGKGLGRAARIAEIADQVGDAETRTSALNAIRSTLNDWLTATPGETEGVFHYDRNWGTLIGYPASYGSDQELNDHHFHYGYYIAAAATLAKFDPTWARQDQYGGMIDLLIRDANNYDRTDNRFPYLRDFDIYAGHDWAAGHGSFNAGNNQESSSEGMNFANALIQWGQATGNTAVRDAGIFIHTTQAAAIHEYWFDVTNENYPAAFGHSTVGMVWGDGGAYATWFSAEPEMIQGINMLPVTGGHLYLGHHPASNRANYQELVRNNGGEPTVWQDILWQFLALGDPDAALAKLRANPGYTPEEGESRAHTFHWIRNLAALGTVHTGITANHPLASVFQRNGVRTYVASNITAAPLTVTFSDGTRLAVPAGKTATSGAYTWSGGTATGGVTGTPPPTTTPPTTPPPTTAPPTTPPPTTPPPSADFPTRYLLPGGGLAAAGSPATATVAGAGGANRDGTPTNPQVFTATGLDLAYAGGQTTFDLFLDAGNAVGNGVQVRVSYDLTGNGSWERVETYRYFATDPVPGYERYTQQSGLHSATGALGNLSNGTVRVEVWSAIGNNPTTLGIGDRSLVKLPHS
;
A
#
# COMPACT_ATOMS: atom_id res chain seq x y z
N MET A 1 -41.74 38.33 -63.81
CA MET A 1 -42.14 39.74 -63.68
C MET A 1 -41.67 40.19 -62.30
N THR A 2 -40.67 41.03 -62.06
CA THR A 2 -39.62 41.79 -62.79
C THR A 2 -38.48 42.01 -61.73
N PRO A 3 -37.21 42.26 -62.11
CA PRO A 3 -35.98 41.66 -61.50
C PRO A 3 -35.08 42.69 -60.74
N PRO A 4 -33.74 42.53 -60.53
CA PRO A 4 -32.89 41.50 -59.88
C PRO A 4 -31.84 42.08 -58.84
N ALA A 5 -30.96 41.20 -58.31
CA ALA A 5 -29.51 41.39 -58.04
C ALA A 5 -28.94 41.92 -56.68
N THR A 6 -28.10 41.03 -56.07
CA THR A 6 -26.74 41.16 -55.49
C THR A 6 -26.32 42.11 -54.34
N ARG A 7 -25.72 41.45 -53.31
CA ARG A 7 -24.44 41.69 -52.57
C ARG A 7 -24.26 42.89 -51.61
N ARG A 8 -23.96 42.52 -50.32
CA ARG A 8 -22.87 42.92 -49.37
C ARG A 8 -22.31 44.36 -49.53
N THR A 9 -22.13 45.18 -48.48
CA THR A 9 -21.17 45.01 -47.35
C THR A 9 -21.27 46.15 -46.28
N TRP A 10 -21.10 45.77 -45.00
CA TRP A 10 -20.21 46.32 -43.94
C TRP A 10 -20.42 47.72 -43.29
N ALA A 11 -20.68 47.65 -41.98
CA ALA A 11 -19.91 48.20 -40.84
C ALA A 11 -19.96 49.71 -40.47
N VAL A 12 -20.16 49.99 -39.17
CA VAL A 12 -19.19 50.62 -38.22
C VAL A 12 -19.89 51.44 -37.11
N ALA A 13 -19.44 51.15 -35.87
CA ALA A 13 -19.28 51.98 -34.66
C ALA A 13 -20.49 52.45 -33.81
N ALA A 14 -20.42 52.08 -32.53
CA ALA A 14 -20.09 52.98 -31.40
C ALA A 14 -20.92 52.65 -30.14
N THR A 15 -20.18 52.34 -29.07
CA THR A 15 -20.58 52.17 -27.68
C THR A 15 -21.15 53.43 -27.03
N SER A 16 -22.15 53.30 -26.14
CA SER A 16 -22.10 53.75 -24.73
C SER A 16 -23.43 53.49 -23.99
N ALA A 17 -23.31 53.15 -22.72
CA ALA A 17 -24.30 52.64 -21.77
C ALA A 17 -25.33 53.69 -21.29
N LEU A 18 -26.52 53.24 -20.85
CA LEU A 18 -26.93 53.27 -19.43
C LEU A 18 -28.25 52.52 -19.16
N ALA A 19 -28.29 51.95 -17.96
CA ALA A 19 -29.26 51.13 -17.24
C ALA A 19 -30.76 51.44 -17.33
N LEU A 20 -31.56 50.37 -17.21
CA LEU A 20 -32.83 50.35 -16.48
C LEU A 20 -33.13 48.94 -15.95
N ALA A 21 -33.40 48.88 -14.65
CA ALA A 21 -33.72 47.68 -13.88
C ALA A 21 -35.11 47.12 -14.23
N LEU A 22 -35.25 45.79 -14.23
CA LEU A 22 -36.52 45.08 -14.02
C LEU A 22 -36.21 43.68 -13.47
N GLY A 23 -36.93 43.31 -12.41
CA GLY A 23 -36.71 42.10 -11.62
C GLY A 23 -36.80 40.81 -12.43
N GLY A 24 -35.78 39.97 -12.29
CA GLY A 24 -35.79 38.60 -12.78
C GLY A 24 -36.36 37.67 -11.72
N LEU A 25 -37.46 37.00 -12.07
CA LEU A 25 -37.83 35.71 -11.51
C LEU A 25 -36.57 34.84 -11.45
N ALA A 26 -36.15 34.43 -10.25
CA ALA A 26 -35.18 33.37 -10.11
C ALA A 26 -35.83 32.06 -10.58
N VAL A 27 -35.73 31.78 -11.88
CA VAL A 27 -35.84 30.43 -12.39
C VAL A 27 -34.70 29.67 -11.74
N VAL A 28 -34.99 28.96 -10.65
CA VAL A 28 -34.10 27.93 -10.13
C VAL A 28 -34.07 26.84 -11.19
N THR A 29 -33.15 26.97 -12.14
CA THR A 29 -32.76 25.85 -12.97
C THR A 29 -32.07 24.87 -12.04
N THR A 30 -32.78 23.86 -11.57
CA THR A 30 -32.16 22.65 -11.03
C THR A 30 -31.39 22.03 -12.19
N THR A 31 -30.08 22.31 -12.28
CA THR A 31 -29.20 21.55 -13.17
C THR A 31 -29.28 20.09 -12.72
N PRO A 32 -29.70 19.15 -13.58
CA PRO A 32 -29.67 17.75 -13.23
C PRO A 32 -28.23 17.34 -12.91
N ALA A 33 -28.08 16.46 -11.94
CA ALA A 33 -26.80 15.90 -11.52
C ALA A 33 -26.02 15.34 -12.73
N GLN A 34 -24.71 15.61 -12.81
CA GLN A 34 -23.93 15.50 -14.04
C GLN A 34 -22.77 14.51 -13.90
N ALA A 35 -22.78 13.46 -14.72
CA ALA A 35 -21.58 12.65 -15.02
C ALA A 35 -20.55 13.53 -15.75
N ALA A 36 -19.28 13.44 -15.35
CA ALA A 36 -18.18 14.16 -16.00
C ALA A 36 -17.65 13.32 -17.16
N THR A 37 -17.83 13.83 -18.38
CA THR A 37 -17.43 13.15 -19.62
C THR A 37 -15.91 13.17 -19.80
N VAL A 38 -15.34 12.03 -20.18
CA VAL A 38 -13.92 11.85 -20.50
C VAL A 38 -13.83 11.06 -21.80
N GLY A 39 -13.68 11.78 -22.91
CA GLY A 39 -13.81 11.20 -24.25
C GLY A 39 -15.22 10.64 -24.45
N ALA A 40 -15.31 9.34 -24.78
CA ALA A 40 -16.58 8.61 -24.91
C ALA A 40 -17.05 8.00 -23.58
N GLY A 41 -16.20 7.95 -22.56
CA GLY A 41 -16.53 7.48 -21.22
C GLY A 41 -16.94 8.61 -20.27
N SER A 42 -17.16 8.26 -19.00
CA SER A 42 -17.44 9.21 -17.93
C SER A 42 -17.27 8.58 -16.55
N TYR A 43 -17.10 9.44 -15.54
CA TYR A 43 -17.24 9.08 -14.13
C TYR A 43 -18.33 9.94 -13.48
N THR A 44 -18.92 9.47 -12.40
CA THR A 44 -19.87 10.26 -11.62
C THR A 44 -19.18 11.08 -10.53
N THR A 45 -19.73 12.25 -10.21
CA THR A 45 -19.36 13.02 -9.01
C THR A 45 -20.47 12.98 -7.94
N ASP A 46 -21.56 12.30 -8.26
CA ASP A 46 -22.61 12.01 -7.29
C ASP A 46 -22.18 10.84 -6.41
N ARG A 47 -22.49 10.96 -5.13
CA ARG A 47 -22.17 9.90 -4.17
C ARG A 47 -22.94 8.62 -4.53
N VAL A 48 -22.21 7.56 -4.84
CA VAL A 48 -22.75 6.23 -5.11
C VAL A 48 -22.81 5.38 -3.85
N GLY A 49 -21.68 5.18 -3.18
CA GLY A 49 -21.55 4.27 -2.05
C GLY A 49 -20.89 4.89 -0.81
N PRO A 50 -20.43 4.01 0.12
CA PRO A 50 -19.60 4.42 1.24
C PRO A 50 -18.32 5.10 0.76
N LEU A 51 -17.86 6.09 1.52
CA LEU A 51 -16.65 6.84 1.24
C LEU A 51 -15.61 6.53 2.31
N PRO A 52 -14.35 6.96 2.15
CA PRO A 52 -13.33 6.77 3.17
C PRO A 52 -13.80 7.23 4.55
N THR A 53 -13.56 6.44 5.59
CA THR A 53 -14.02 6.75 6.96
C THR A 53 -12.86 6.80 7.95
N GLY A 54 -12.99 7.60 9.01
CA GLY A 54 -11.99 7.77 10.07
C GLY A 54 -12.50 8.65 11.20
N CYS A 55 -11.61 9.16 12.05
CA CYS A 55 -12.00 10.05 13.14
C CYS A 55 -12.49 11.43 12.64
N GLY A 56 -13.43 12.06 13.37
CA GLY A 56 -13.95 13.38 13.01
C GLY A 56 -14.68 13.38 11.67
N ASP A 57 -14.56 14.47 10.91
CA ASP A 57 -15.27 14.66 9.63
C ASP A 57 -14.49 14.06 8.44
N MET A 58 -13.75 12.96 8.66
CA MET A 58 -12.75 12.42 7.72
C MET A 58 -13.32 12.15 6.33
N THR A 59 -14.54 11.62 6.29
CA THR A 59 -15.24 11.32 5.04
C THR A 59 -15.40 12.53 4.13
N THR A 60 -15.67 13.71 4.68
CA THR A 60 -15.90 14.95 3.92
C THR A 60 -14.74 15.93 3.98
N ASN A 61 -13.80 15.76 4.91
CA ASN A 61 -12.67 16.63 5.15
C ASN A 61 -11.38 15.83 5.45
N PRO A 62 -10.78 15.20 4.42
CA PRO A 62 -9.52 14.47 4.57
C PRO A 62 -8.35 15.33 5.07
N ARG A 63 -8.45 16.65 4.95
CA ARG A 63 -7.40 17.59 5.36
C ARG A 63 -7.55 18.07 6.81
N GLN A 64 -8.52 17.61 7.59
CA GLN A 64 -8.76 18.09 8.96
C GLN A 64 -7.54 17.95 9.90
N PHE A 65 -6.69 16.95 9.67
CA PHE A 65 -5.47 16.69 10.44
C PHE A 65 -4.20 17.19 9.75
N ALA A 66 -4.33 17.94 8.64
CA ALA A 66 -3.26 18.73 8.08
C ALA A 66 -3.28 20.16 8.67
N THR A 67 -2.11 20.80 8.73
CA THR A 67 -2.02 22.24 9.00
C THR A 67 -2.23 23.04 7.71
N ALA A 68 -2.26 24.38 7.83
CA ALA A 68 -2.28 25.26 6.67
C ALA A 68 -0.96 25.27 5.88
N ASP A 69 0.15 24.84 6.49
CA ASP A 69 1.48 24.78 5.85
C ASP A 69 1.64 23.53 4.96
N ALA A 70 0.77 22.53 5.12
CA ALA A 70 0.85 21.28 4.39
C ALA A 70 0.56 21.47 2.89
N PRO A 71 1.24 20.73 1.99
CA PRO A 71 1.04 20.84 0.55
C PRO A 71 -0.44 20.78 0.15
N ALA A 72 -0.92 21.77 -0.61
CA ALA A 72 -2.30 21.83 -1.07
C ALA A 72 -2.64 20.69 -2.04
N GLY A 73 -3.93 20.43 -2.22
CA GLY A 73 -4.42 19.39 -3.13
C GLY A 73 -4.79 18.07 -2.41
N PRO A 74 -4.83 16.94 -3.14
CA PRO A 74 -5.19 15.64 -2.58
C PRO A 74 -4.18 15.22 -1.51
N ILE A 75 -4.65 14.45 -0.53
CA ILE A 75 -3.79 13.91 0.52
C ILE A 75 -3.17 12.57 0.06
N PRO A 76 -1.90 12.31 0.40
CA PRO A 76 -1.34 10.96 0.27
C PRO A 76 -2.11 9.96 1.12
N THR A 77 -2.26 8.75 0.58
CA THR A 77 -2.79 7.55 1.22
C THR A 77 -1.83 6.41 0.88
N ASN A 78 -2.05 5.20 1.41
CA ASN A 78 -1.27 4.02 1.01
C ASN A 78 0.24 4.22 1.22
N ASP A 79 0.60 4.78 2.38
CA ASP A 79 1.98 5.15 2.70
C ASP A 79 2.31 4.75 4.15
N TRP A 80 3.59 4.57 4.48
CA TRP A 80 4.08 4.13 5.80
C TRP A 80 3.67 5.05 6.94
N TRP A 81 3.26 6.28 6.63
CA TRP A 81 2.88 7.32 7.57
C TRP A 81 1.42 7.77 7.47
N SER A 82 0.60 7.10 6.64
CA SER A 82 -0.78 7.52 6.35
C SER A 82 -1.67 7.65 7.59
N SER A 83 -1.39 6.87 8.65
CA SER A 83 -2.16 6.91 9.90
C SER A 83 -2.08 8.26 10.63
N LEU A 84 -1.06 9.09 10.36
CA LEU A 84 -0.97 10.47 10.85
C LEU A 84 -2.04 11.39 10.26
N LEU A 85 -2.28 11.28 8.95
CA LEU A 85 -3.28 12.08 8.24
C LEU A 85 -4.68 11.49 8.38
N TRP A 86 -4.80 10.17 8.20
CA TRP A 86 -6.09 9.49 8.14
C TRP A 86 -6.71 9.31 9.53
N LYS A 87 -5.90 9.03 10.57
CA LYS A 87 -6.35 8.77 11.94
C LYS A 87 -7.60 7.87 11.97
N ARG A 88 -7.45 6.64 11.47
CA ARG A 88 -8.55 5.68 11.36
C ARG A 88 -8.98 5.16 12.74
N THR A 89 -8.03 4.71 13.53
CA THR A 89 -8.22 4.10 14.87
C THR A 89 -7.76 5.03 15.98
N ASN A 90 -6.62 5.72 15.81
CA ASN A 90 -6.10 6.68 16.77
C ASN A 90 -6.41 8.14 16.40
N CYS A 91 -7.44 8.72 17.01
CA CYS A 91 -7.91 10.08 16.70
C CYS A 91 -6.99 11.22 17.17
N SER A 92 -6.02 10.95 18.04
CA SER A 92 -5.12 11.99 18.58
C SER A 92 -3.78 11.99 17.85
N TYR A 93 -3.20 10.82 17.59
CA TYR A 93 -1.80 10.69 17.19
C TYR A 93 -1.68 9.89 15.88
N SER A 94 -1.14 8.68 15.93
CA SER A 94 -1.09 7.74 14.82
C SER A 94 -0.81 6.36 15.40
N GLU A 95 -0.78 5.36 14.54
CA GLU A 95 -0.09 4.10 14.85
C GLU A 95 1.44 4.27 14.68
N PRO A 96 2.26 3.28 15.06
CA PRO A 96 3.70 3.34 14.85
C PRO A 96 4.07 3.53 13.38
N LEU A 97 5.06 4.39 13.15
CA LEU A 97 5.51 4.81 11.83
C LEU A 97 6.89 4.19 11.55
N HIS A 98 6.92 3.13 10.74
CA HIS A 98 8.12 2.33 10.49
C HIS A 98 8.98 2.89 9.34
N ALA A 99 9.65 4.01 9.57
CA ALA A 99 10.46 4.67 8.55
C ALA A 99 11.81 3.95 8.29
N HIS A 100 12.42 3.38 9.32
CA HIS A 100 13.78 2.83 9.30
C HIS A 100 14.91 3.85 8.92
N PRO A 101 16.03 3.83 9.64
CA PRO A 101 16.46 2.81 10.61
C PRO A 101 15.78 2.93 11.97
N ALA A 102 15.07 4.04 12.23
CA ALA A 102 14.21 4.20 13.40
C ALA A 102 12.73 4.04 13.03
N SER A 103 11.93 3.53 13.97
CA SER A 103 10.47 3.62 13.96
C SER A 103 10.02 4.70 14.94
N TYR A 104 8.90 5.34 14.66
CA TYR A 104 8.43 6.50 15.42
C TYR A 104 7.02 6.31 15.97
N GLN A 105 6.74 6.87 17.14
CA GLN A 105 5.38 6.93 17.70
C GLN A 105 5.08 8.34 18.20
N PRO A 106 4.22 9.11 17.52
CA PRO A 106 3.73 10.38 18.05
C PRO A 106 2.88 10.18 19.30
N ALA A 107 3.02 11.11 20.24
CA ALA A 107 2.22 11.18 21.46
C ALA A 107 2.11 12.64 21.93
N GLY A 108 1.26 12.93 22.93
CA GLY A 108 0.94 14.32 23.28
C GLY A 108 2.14 15.18 23.70
N ASP A 109 3.13 14.58 24.35
CA ASP A 109 4.33 15.26 24.88
C ASP A 109 5.56 15.17 23.97
N GLY A 110 5.48 14.43 22.84
CA GLY A 110 6.59 14.36 21.90
C GLY A 110 6.52 13.22 20.88
N LEU A 111 7.68 12.93 20.30
CA LEU A 111 7.91 11.84 19.35
C LEU A 111 8.76 10.76 20.00
N GLY A 112 8.19 9.56 20.15
CA GLY A 112 8.92 8.37 20.54
C GLY A 112 9.76 7.82 19.38
N LEU A 113 10.97 7.35 19.66
CA LEU A 113 11.88 6.69 18.72
C LEU A 113 12.17 5.27 19.20
N SER A 114 12.18 4.32 18.26
CA SER A 114 12.54 2.91 18.46
C SER A 114 13.62 2.52 17.45
N ALA A 115 14.69 1.89 17.91
CA ALA A 115 15.75 1.29 17.11
C ALA A 115 15.77 -0.24 17.27
N THR A 116 14.59 -0.84 17.52
CA THR A 116 14.43 -2.29 17.70
C THR A 116 15.21 -3.05 16.63
N SER A 117 16.23 -3.77 17.07
CA SER A 117 17.24 -4.41 16.21
C SER A 117 17.27 -5.93 16.34
N THR A 118 16.42 -6.47 17.22
CA THR A 118 16.21 -7.91 17.41
C THR A 118 14.77 -8.23 17.05
N PRO A 119 14.53 -9.16 16.11
CA PRO A 119 13.18 -9.55 15.74
C PRO A 119 12.55 -10.44 16.81
N THR A 120 11.25 -10.28 17.01
CA THR A 120 10.40 -11.31 17.64
C THR A 120 9.94 -12.26 16.54
N ILE A 121 9.88 -13.55 16.83
CA ILE A 121 9.45 -14.58 15.89
C ILE A 121 8.30 -15.36 16.55
N SER A 122 7.22 -15.55 15.81
CA SER A 122 6.00 -16.25 16.25
C SER A 122 5.58 -17.30 15.22
N GLY A 123 4.74 -18.25 15.62
CA GLY A 123 4.28 -19.35 14.76
C GLY A 123 5.26 -20.53 14.66
N THR A 124 5.22 -21.26 13.53
CA THR A 124 6.00 -22.50 13.33
C THR A 124 6.69 -22.52 11.97
N ALA A 125 7.80 -23.23 11.82
CA ALA A 125 8.60 -23.31 10.59
C ALA A 125 7.94 -24.05 9.40
N THR A 126 6.70 -24.54 9.56
CA THR A 126 5.93 -25.25 8.53
C THR A 126 4.51 -24.73 8.35
N GLY A 127 3.98 -24.04 9.36
CA GLY A 127 2.64 -23.44 9.31
C GLY A 127 2.74 -21.92 9.22
N VAL A 128 1.71 -21.23 9.69
CA VAL A 128 1.74 -19.77 9.79
C VAL A 128 2.83 -19.34 10.77
N GLY A 129 3.52 -18.25 10.44
CA GLY A 129 4.50 -17.62 11.31
C GLY A 129 4.92 -16.24 10.84
N GLU A 130 5.50 -15.47 11.76
CA GLU A 130 5.92 -14.09 11.48
C GLU A 130 7.28 -13.79 12.10
N PHE A 131 7.96 -12.80 11.53
CA PHE A 131 9.05 -12.10 12.21
C PHE A 131 8.77 -10.60 12.22
N LYS A 132 8.97 -9.97 13.39
CA LYS A 132 8.57 -8.58 13.65
C LYS A 132 9.63 -7.81 14.42
N TYR A 133 9.97 -6.62 13.93
CA TYR A 133 10.78 -5.60 14.63
C TYR A 133 9.85 -4.56 15.24
N THR A 134 8.95 -5.04 16.09
CA THR A 134 7.85 -4.26 16.67
C THR A 134 8.37 -3.00 17.35
N TYR A 135 7.60 -1.91 17.25
CA TYR A 135 7.93 -0.67 17.93
C TYR A 135 8.10 -0.89 19.44
N SER A 136 9.27 -0.54 19.97
CA SER A 136 9.58 -0.48 21.40
C SER A 136 10.31 0.83 21.66
N GLU A 137 9.66 1.78 22.34
CA GLU A 137 10.22 3.10 22.58
C GLU A 137 11.56 3.02 23.34
N ASP A 138 12.62 3.54 22.75
CA ASP A 138 13.91 3.75 23.40
C ASP A 138 13.97 5.14 24.04
N ILE A 139 13.60 6.17 23.28
CA ILE A 139 13.56 7.55 23.77
C ILE A 139 12.30 8.28 23.31
N ARG A 140 11.88 9.26 24.11
CA ARG A 140 10.87 10.25 23.75
C ARG A 140 11.47 11.63 23.66
N VAL A 141 11.38 12.23 22.47
CA VAL A 141 11.90 13.57 22.17
C VAL A 141 10.75 14.57 22.13
N GLY A 142 10.80 15.59 22.98
CA GLY A 142 9.73 16.57 23.14
C GLY A 142 10.23 17.94 23.59
N ILE A 143 9.30 18.74 24.11
CA ILE A 143 9.56 20.04 24.72
C ILE A 143 9.03 20.00 26.15
N ALA A 144 9.76 20.56 27.11
CA ALA A 144 9.35 20.62 28.51
C ALA A 144 7.96 21.29 28.66
N GLY A 145 7.00 20.51 29.19
CA GLY A 145 5.63 20.94 29.42
C GLY A 145 4.69 20.86 28.20
N LEU A 146 5.15 20.35 27.06
CA LEU A 146 4.30 20.11 25.89
C LEU A 146 3.22 19.08 26.20
N GLY A 147 1.98 19.40 25.83
CA GLY A 147 0.84 18.49 25.92
C GLY A 147 -0.14 18.73 24.79
N ALA A 148 0.23 18.36 23.57
CA ALA A 148 -0.62 18.53 22.40
C ALA A 148 -1.77 17.52 22.41
N PRO A 149 -3.04 17.97 22.32
CA PRO A 149 -4.20 17.08 22.30
C PRO A 149 -4.31 16.27 20.99
N VAL A 150 -3.69 16.77 19.92
CA VAL A 150 -3.65 16.12 18.61
C VAL A 150 -2.30 16.44 17.94
N VAL A 151 -1.77 15.48 17.22
CA VAL A 151 -0.61 15.68 16.32
C VAL A 151 -1.13 15.80 14.89
N LYS A 152 -0.90 16.94 14.25
CA LYS A 152 -1.25 17.18 12.84
C LYS A 152 -0.07 16.93 11.92
N VAL A 153 -0.27 17.03 10.61
CA VAL A 153 0.82 17.01 9.61
C VAL A 153 1.08 18.43 9.09
N ASP A 154 2.31 18.90 9.28
CA ASP A 154 2.81 20.20 8.79
C ASP A 154 3.17 20.17 7.31
N GLY A 155 3.62 19.02 6.81
CA GLY A 155 4.00 18.84 5.42
C GLY A 155 4.62 17.48 5.16
N TRP A 156 4.78 17.16 3.87
CA TRP A 156 5.37 15.93 3.37
C TRP A 156 6.07 16.18 2.03
N THR A 157 6.89 15.22 1.65
CA THR A 157 7.60 15.13 0.37
C THR A 157 7.48 13.69 -0.13
N ASP A 158 8.33 13.25 -1.06
CA ASP A 158 8.24 11.90 -1.62
C ASP A 158 8.43 10.75 -0.61
N TRP A 159 9.18 10.95 0.46
CA TRP A 159 9.38 9.91 1.49
C TRP A 159 9.69 10.48 2.89
N THR A 160 9.33 11.74 3.12
CA THR A 160 9.43 12.38 4.45
C THR A 160 8.11 13.02 4.82
N VAL A 161 7.84 13.03 6.12
CA VAL A 161 6.67 13.67 6.73
C VAL A 161 7.13 14.53 7.91
N THR A 162 6.41 15.61 8.18
CA THR A 162 6.63 16.48 9.33
C THR A 162 5.39 16.51 10.21
N PRO A 163 5.30 15.69 11.28
CA PRO A 163 4.25 15.82 12.26
C PRO A 163 4.41 17.11 13.10
N TYR A 164 3.29 17.62 13.61
CA TYR A 164 3.16 18.91 14.26
C TYR A 164 2.36 18.82 15.56
N TRP A 165 2.98 19.27 16.64
CA TRP A 165 2.40 19.39 17.96
C TRP A 165 2.12 20.86 18.26
N ASN A 166 0.96 21.13 18.85
CA ASN A 166 0.59 22.45 19.33
C ASN A 166 -0.34 22.31 20.55
N ASP A 167 0.05 22.90 21.68
CA ASP A 167 -0.76 22.96 22.91
C ASP A 167 -1.33 24.37 23.19
N GLY A 168 -1.11 25.32 22.26
CA GLY A 168 -1.47 26.74 22.37
C GLY A 168 -0.38 27.63 22.96
N ALA A 169 0.57 27.07 23.72
CA ALA A 169 1.72 27.78 24.28
C ALA A 169 3.06 27.36 23.66
N ARG A 170 3.14 26.12 23.18
CA ARG A 170 4.33 25.46 22.64
C ARG A 170 4.00 24.81 21.32
N THR A 171 5.00 24.76 20.45
CA THR A 171 4.90 24.05 19.19
C THR A 171 6.13 23.21 18.94
N MET A 172 5.94 22.00 18.40
CA MET A 172 7.03 21.15 17.91
C MET A 172 6.72 20.69 16.48
N ARG A 173 7.72 20.68 15.61
CA ARG A 173 7.72 19.99 14.31
C ARG A 173 8.87 19.01 14.29
N ALA A 174 8.64 17.80 13.79
CA ALA A 174 9.69 16.79 13.63
C ALA A 174 9.72 16.29 12.18
N THR A 175 10.76 16.58 11.40
CA THR A 175 10.89 16.00 10.06
C THR A 175 11.58 14.64 10.16
N ILE A 176 10.87 13.60 9.71
CA ILE A 176 11.27 12.19 9.72
C ILE A 176 10.98 11.56 8.35
N GLY A 177 11.62 10.45 8.02
CA GLY A 177 11.35 9.77 6.76
C GLY A 177 12.17 8.52 6.55
N HIS A 178 11.79 7.76 5.52
CA HIS A 178 12.51 6.56 5.15
C HIS A 178 13.99 6.85 4.92
N GLY A 179 14.83 5.99 5.49
CA GLY A 179 16.27 6.06 5.33
C GLY A 179 16.95 7.28 5.94
N LEU A 180 16.28 8.02 6.85
CA LEU A 180 16.90 9.10 7.61
C LEU A 180 17.27 8.62 9.02
N PRO A 181 18.58 8.49 9.34
CA PRO A 181 19.01 8.29 10.71
C PRO A 181 18.72 9.49 11.62
N PHE A 182 18.56 10.68 11.05
CA PHE A 182 18.20 11.91 11.75
C PHE A 182 16.68 12.09 11.86
N ALA A 183 16.22 12.51 13.03
CA ALA A 183 14.99 13.27 13.21
C ALA A 183 15.34 14.75 13.48
N TYR A 184 14.72 15.65 12.71
CA TYR A 184 15.01 17.09 12.78
C TYR A 184 13.88 17.85 13.47
N PHE A 185 14.19 18.60 14.52
CA PHE A 185 13.19 19.26 15.36
C PHE A 185 13.23 20.79 15.21
N ARG A 186 12.05 21.41 15.11
CA ARG A 186 11.85 22.85 15.23
C ARG A 186 10.84 23.10 16.35
N THR A 187 11.17 23.97 17.29
CA THR A 187 10.45 24.12 18.56
C THR A 187 10.21 25.57 18.94
N SER A 188 9.16 25.81 19.72
CA SER A 188 8.91 27.09 20.38
C SER A 188 8.24 26.87 21.75
N GLY A 189 8.43 27.81 22.67
CA GLY A 189 7.71 27.83 23.96
C GLY A 189 8.26 26.95 25.09
N GLY A 190 9.41 26.31 24.92
CA GLY A 190 10.07 25.57 26.02
C GLY A 190 11.41 24.92 25.63
N ASP A 191 12.07 24.35 26.64
CA ASP A 191 13.35 23.64 26.50
C ASP A 191 13.15 22.29 25.79
N ALA A 192 14.13 21.88 24.98
CA ALA A 192 14.18 20.51 24.46
C ALA A 192 14.29 19.52 25.61
N LEU A 193 13.54 18.42 25.51
CA LEU A 193 13.48 17.36 26.50
C LEU A 193 13.61 16.00 25.80
N ILE A 194 14.56 15.18 26.24
CA ILE A 194 14.71 13.79 25.81
C ILE A 194 14.60 12.91 27.07
N ASN A 195 13.60 12.04 27.08
CA ASN A 195 13.37 11.05 28.13
C ASN A 195 13.78 9.67 27.61
N ALA A 196 14.63 8.97 28.36
CA ALA A 196 14.94 7.57 28.07
C ALA A 196 13.88 6.65 28.69
N THR A 197 13.45 5.64 27.93
CA THR A 197 12.51 4.63 28.40
C THR A 197 13.22 3.62 29.32
N GLY A 198 12.58 3.27 30.43
CA GLY A 198 13.09 2.26 31.36
C GLY A 198 14.19 2.75 32.33
N GLY A 199 14.43 4.06 32.43
CA GLY A 199 15.36 4.63 33.41
C GLY A 199 16.21 5.77 32.82
N SER A 200 17.47 5.87 33.26
CA SER A 200 18.43 6.86 32.76
C SER A 200 19.25 6.33 31.59
N ALA A 201 19.50 7.16 30.58
CA ALA A 201 20.45 6.85 29.51
C ALA A 201 21.89 6.77 30.01
N THR A 202 22.71 5.91 29.39
CA THR A 202 24.16 5.88 29.63
C THR A 202 24.83 6.92 28.75
N VAL A 203 25.22 8.05 29.32
CA VAL A 203 25.90 9.13 28.60
C VAL A 203 27.38 8.75 28.42
N TRP A 204 27.82 8.64 27.16
CA TRP A 204 29.21 8.36 26.81
C TRP A 204 29.95 9.59 26.28
N SER A 205 29.23 10.66 25.94
CA SER A 205 29.82 11.97 25.63
C SER A 205 28.82 13.09 25.96
N ASN A 206 29.28 14.16 26.60
CA ASN A 206 28.53 15.40 26.75
C ASN A 206 29.50 16.58 26.66
N SER A 207 29.46 17.30 25.55
CA SER A 207 30.41 18.38 25.27
C SER A 207 29.72 19.51 24.52
N GLY A 208 29.49 20.61 25.23
CA GLY A 208 28.82 21.80 24.70
C GLY A 208 27.45 21.45 24.11
N ALA A 209 27.27 21.75 22.83
CA ALA A 209 26.00 21.59 22.11
C ALA A 209 25.70 20.13 21.71
N THR A 210 26.58 19.17 22.01
CA THR A 210 26.44 17.77 21.59
C THR A 210 26.41 16.83 22.79
N ILE A 211 25.44 15.92 22.81
CA ILE A 211 25.38 14.83 23.80
C ILE A 211 25.17 13.48 23.10
N GLY A 212 26.03 12.52 23.41
CA GLY A 212 25.97 11.14 22.95
C GLY A 212 25.63 10.20 24.10
N PHE A 213 24.64 9.33 23.90
CA PHE A 213 24.12 8.46 24.95
C PHE A 213 23.59 7.14 24.39
N THR A 214 23.58 6.11 25.23
CA THR A 214 23.05 4.77 24.91
C THR A 214 21.76 4.53 25.68
N VAL A 215 20.73 4.02 25.01
CA VAL A 215 19.50 3.50 25.63
C VAL A 215 19.20 2.14 25.04
N ARG A 216 18.92 1.14 25.88
CA ARG A 216 18.56 -0.24 25.47
C ARG A 216 19.54 -0.89 24.46
N GLY A 217 20.80 -0.48 24.49
CA GLY A 217 21.87 -0.99 23.63
C GLY A 217 22.05 -0.24 22.31
N HIS A 218 21.27 0.82 22.07
CA HIS A 218 21.32 1.67 20.88
C HIS A 218 21.93 3.03 21.20
N ASP A 219 22.89 3.48 20.38
CA ASP A 219 23.53 4.78 20.56
C ASP A 219 22.79 5.88 19.78
N TYR A 220 22.48 6.96 20.49
CA TYR A 220 21.92 8.18 19.95
C TYR A 220 22.87 9.36 20.18
N VAL A 221 22.73 10.38 19.34
CA VAL A 221 23.40 11.68 19.53
C VAL A 221 22.40 12.80 19.30
N ALA A 222 22.33 13.74 20.24
CA ALA A 222 21.54 14.96 20.10
C ALA A 222 22.46 16.17 19.88
N TYR A 223 22.10 17.00 18.91
CA TYR A 223 22.85 18.18 18.49
C TYR A 223 21.98 19.42 18.66
N ALA A 224 22.35 20.27 19.60
CA ALA A 224 21.75 21.57 19.84
C ALA A 224 22.51 22.66 19.05
N PRO A 225 21.96 23.88 18.93
CA PRO A 225 22.62 25.00 18.28
C PRO A 225 23.93 25.39 18.97
N THR A 226 24.86 25.98 18.22
CA THR A 226 26.08 26.56 18.79
C THR A 226 25.76 27.52 19.94
N GLY A 227 26.44 27.34 21.08
CA GLY A 227 26.24 28.10 22.32
C GLY A 227 25.26 27.45 23.31
N ALA A 228 24.53 26.42 22.91
CA ALA A 228 23.71 25.62 23.82
C ALA A 228 24.53 24.57 24.58
N THR A 229 23.97 24.08 25.68
CA THR A 229 24.51 22.96 26.46
C THR A 229 23.41 21.94 26.78
N TRP A 230 23.80 20.69 27.02
CA TRP A 230 22.90 19.63 27.50
C TRP A 230 23.10 19.33 28.99
N SER A 231 22.01 19.29 29.74
CA SER A 231 21.98 18.92 31.15
C SER A 231 21.29 17.57 31.34
N VAL A 232 21.83 16.74 32.23
CA VAL A 232 21.25 15.42 32.56
C VAL A 232 20.86 15.41 34.04
N ASN A 233 19.56 15.33 34.32
CA ASN A 233 19.03 15.34 35.69
C ASN A 233 17.85 14.38 35.82
N GLY A 234 17.89 13.49 36.82
CA GLY A 234 16.80 12.54 37.08
C GLY A 234 16.47 11.64 35.88
N GLY A 235 17.48 11.29 35.06
CA GLY A 235 17.29 10.50 33.84
C GLY A 235 16.79 11.29 32.62
N ARG A 236 16.54 12.60 32.77
CA ARG A 236 16.09 13.49 31.69
C ARG A 236 17.26 14.26 31.09
N ILE A 237 17.32 14.33 29.77
CA ILE A 237 18.30 15.12 29.03
C ILE A 237 17.60 16.37 28.52
N THR A 238 18.12 17.56 28.85
CA THR A 238 17.46 18.85 28.57
C THR A 238 18.42 19.88 27.98
N SER A 239 17.90 20.77 27.14
CA SER A 239 18.63 21.93 26.63
C SER A 239 17.68 23.08 26.34
N ASN A 240 18.06 24.30 26.73
CA ASN A 240 17.34 25.52 26.35
C ASN A 240 17.60 25.92 24.88
N LEU A 241 18.42 25.15 24.15
CA LEU A 241 18.79 25.37 22.75
C LEU A 241 19.39 26.76 22.47
N ALA A 242 19.96 27.41 23.50
CA ALA A 242 20.37 28.82 23.46
C ALA A 242 19.26 29.76 22.93
N GLY A 243 17.98 29.41 23.14
CA GLY A 243 16.82 30.17 22.67
C GLY A 243 16.57 30.11 21.15
N ARG A 244 17.26 29.26 20.39
CA ARG A 244 17.18 29.26 18.91
C ARG A 244 16.11 28.34 18.32
N GLY A 245 15.51 27.45 19.12
CA GLY A 245 14.31 26.70 18.72
C GLY A 245 14.50 25.64 17.63
N TYR A 246 15.68 25.02 17.54
CA TYR A 246 15.91 23.85 16.69
C TYR A 246 16.98 22.92 17.29
N PHE A 247 16.89 21.63 16.97
CA PHE A 247 17.91 20.63 17.27
C PHE A 247 17.67 19.39 16.40
N SER A 248 18.57 18.42 16.44
CA SER A 248 18.37 17.12 15.81
C SER A 248 18.82 15.98 16.72
N VAL A 249 18.22 14.81 16.50
CA VAL A 249 18.61 13.56 17.16
C VAL A 249 18.92 12.55 16.06
N ALA A 250 20.10 11.92 16.14
CA ALA A 250 20.51 10.85 15.25
C ALA A 250 20.59 9.52 16.00
N LEU A 251 20.12 8.45 15.37
CA LEU A 251 20.54 7.09 15.68
C LEU A 251 21.90 6.82 15.02
N LEU A 252 22.82 6.12 15.70
CA LEU A 252 24.08 5.66 15.12
C LEU A 252 24.02 4.17 14.77
N PRO A 253 24.67 3.70 13.68
CA PRO A 253 24.72 2.29 13.27
C PRO A 253 25.74 1.48 14.09
N THR A 254 26.08 1.95 15.29
CA THR A 254 27.04 1.29 16.17
C THR A 254 26.40 0.08 16.84
N THR A 255 27.27 -0.82 17.28
CA THR A 255 26.92 -2.01 18.06
C THR A 255 27.58 -1.93 19.42
N PRO A 256 27.18 -2.76 20.41
CA PRO A 256 27.88 -2.87 21.68
C PRO A 256 29.39 -3.20 21.55
N SER A 257 29.82 -3.76 20.41
CA SER A 257 31.23 -4.06 20.11
C SER A 257 31.98 -2.90 19.44
N THR A 258 31.32 -1.78 19.13
CA THR A 258 31.97 -0.60 18.55
C THR A 258 32.78 0.12 19.62
N ASP A 259 34.06 0.36 19.36
CA ASP A 259 34.93 1.03 20.33
C ASP A 259 34.57 2.52 20.52
N ALA A 260 34.98 3.09 21.64
CA ALA A 260 34.63 4.45 22.02
C ALA A 260 35.15 5.52 21.05
N ALA A 261 36.33 5.31 20.44
CA ALA A 261 36.91 6.27 19.52
C ALA A 261 36.14 6.29 18.20
N SER A 262 35.86 5.11 17.62
CA SER A 262 35.04 4.97 16.41
C SER A 262 33.64 5.55 16.59
N ARG A 263 33.00 5.30 17.74
CA ARG A 263 31.69 5.87 18.09
C ARG A 263 31.72 7.40 18.16
N THR A 264 32.73 7.97 18.81
CA THR A 264 32.89 9.43 18.92
C THR A 264 33.19 10.09 17.56
N GLU A 265 34.00 9.44 16.73
CA GLU A 265 34.28 9.91 15.37
C GLU A 265 33.02 9.89 14.49
N LEU A 266 32.19 8.86 14.63
CA LEU A 266 30.92 8.78 13.91
C LEU A 266 29.93 9.87 14.35
N ALA A 267 29.85 10.13 15.66
CA ALA A 267 29.08 11.24 16.20
C ALA A 267 29.58 12.60 15.67
N THR A 268 30.90 12.76 15.52
CA THR A 268 31.49 13.97 14.91
C THR A 268 31.15 14.08 13.43
N THR A 269 31.19 12.96 12.69
CA THR A 269 30.83 12.89 11.27
C THR A 269 29.36 13.27 11.04
N TYR A 270 28.44 12.72 11.83
CA TYR A 270 27.03 13.07 11.78
C TYR A 270 26.81 14.54 12.18
N GLY A 271 27.54 15.03 13.19
CA GLY A 271 27.47 16.42 13.65
C GLY A 271 27.70 17.46 12.57
N ARG A 272 28.50 17.16 11.53
CA ARG A 272 28.71 18.05 10.37
C ARG A 272 27.41 18.37 9.60
N TYR A 273 26.42 17.48 9.66
CA TYR A 273 25.15 17.58 8.94
C TYR A 273 23.94 17.77 9.86
N ALA A 274 24.16 17.80 11.17
CA ALA A 274 23.09 17.82 12.18
C ALA A 274 22.18 19.06 12.11
N HIS A 275 22.67 20.17 11.54
CA HIS A 275 21.91 21.41 11.36
C HIS A 275 21.47 21.67 9.91
N ALA A 276 21.80 20.77 8.98
CA ALA A 276 21.30 20.77 7.60
C ALA A 276 19.97 20.00 7.56
N HIS A 277 18.90 20.60 8.10
CA HIS A 277 17.61 19.91 8.26
C HIS A 277 17.03 19.56 6.89
N VAL A 278 16.68 18.30 6.65
CA VAL A 278 15.98 17.89 5.41
C VAL A 278 14.62 18.58 5.38
N THR A 279 14.32 19.25 4.27
CA THR A 279 13.06 19.96 4.03
C THR A 279 12.41 19.58 2.70
N GLY A 280 13.10 18.81 1.87
CA GLY A 280 12.61 18.31 0.60
C GLY A 280 13.21 16.95 0.31
N THR A 281 12.40 16.02 -0.18
CA THR A 281 12.91 14.83 -0.89
C THR A 281 12.23 14.68 -2.23
N ARG A 282 12.98 14.20 -3.22
CA ARG A 282 12.48 14.06 -4.58
C ARG A 282 13.15 12.90 -5.32
N VAL A 283 12.34 12.04 -5.90
CA VAL A 283 12.76 11.03 -6.86
C VAL A 283 12.69 11.58 -8.27
N SER A 284 13.68 11.23 -9.08
CA SER A 284 13.62 11.34 -10.53
C SER A 284 14.18 10.05 -11.12
N TYR A 285 13.49 9.50 -12.12
CA TYR A 285 13.92 8.31 -12.83
C TYR A 285 14.02 8.57 -14.33
N ALA A 286 14.84 7.79 -15.01
CA ALA A 286 14.94 7.76 -16.46
C ALA A 286 15.15 6.33 -16.93
N TYR A 287 14.34 5.90 -17.90
CA TYR A 287 14.54 4.65 -18.61
C TYR A 287 15.38 4.90 -19.86
N ASP A 288 16.62 4.44 -19.85
CA ASP A 288 17.44 4.36 -21.06
C ASP A 288 17.04 3.10 -21.83
N GLN A 289 16.17 3.31 -22.82
CA GLN A 289 15.68 2.25 -23.68
C GLN A 289 16.80 1.55 -24.45
N ALA A 290 17.89 2.23 -24.83
CA ALA A 290 18.95 1.60 -25.64
C ALA A 290 19.73 0.54 -24.84
N THR A 291 19.90 0.74 -23.53
CA THR A 291 20.64 -0.15 -22.64
C THR A 291 19.76 -0.94 -21.67
N SER A 292 18.44 -0.76 -21.77
CA SER A 292 17.40 -1.25 -20.86
C SER A 292 17.73 -0.99 -19.38
N THR A 293 18.10 0.25 -19.07
CA THR A 293 18.54 0.65 -17.73
C THR A 293 17.59 1.67 -17.13
N VAL A 294 17.11 1.41 -15.92
CA VAL A 294 16.40 2.39 -15.08
C VAL A 294 17.42 3.04 -14.17
N ASN A 295 17.64 4.33 -14.37
CA ASN A 295 18.49 5.16 -13.50
C ASN A 295 17.60 6.02 -12.61
N THR A 296 17.73 5.87 -11.30
CA THR A 296 16.92 6.59 -10.32
C THR A 296 17.83 7.44 -9.44
N THR A 297 17.47 8.70 -9.24
CA THR A 297 18.14 9.62 -8.33
C THR A 297 17.19 9.98 -7.19
N TYR A 298 17.65 9.75 -5.95
CA TYR A 298 16.97 10.10 -4.72
C TYR A 298 17.64 11.36 -4.16
N ALA A 299 17.01 12.53 -4.35
CA ALA A 299 17.56 13.82 -3.98
C ALA A 299 16.99 14.35 -2.67
N PHE A 300 17.83 15.06 -1.92
CA PHE A 300 17.52 15.70 -0.66
C PHE A 300 17.76 17.20 -0.79
N THR A 301 16.77 17.99 -0.38
CA THR A 301 16.90 19.42 -0.13
C THR A 301 17.02 19.62 1.37
N THR A 302 18.02 20.38 1.78
CA THR A 302 18.24 20.73 3.19
C THR A 302 18.17 22.23 3.39
N THR A 303 17.85 22.64 4.61
CA THR A 303 17.91 24.04 5.05
C THR A 303 18.83 24.11 6.26
N ALA A 304 19.96 24.81 6.10
CA ALA A 304 20.89 25.06 7.19
C ALA A 304 20.23 25.93 8.27
N ARG A 305 20.18 25.42 9.50
CA ARG A 305 19.77 26.19 10.69
C ARG A 305 20.95 26.95 11.32
N GLU A 306 22.14 26.44 11.09
CA GLU A 306 23.42 27.14 11.26
C GLU A 306 24.50 26.49 10.39
N GLY A 307 25.62 27.19 10.24
CA GLY A 307 26.69 26.78 9.35
C GLY A 307 26.26 26.82 7.87
N THR A 308 27.02 26.14 7.03
CA THR A 308 26.85 26.16 5.56
C THR A 308 26.62 24.76 4.97
N ALA A 309 26.51 23.72 5.79
CA ALA A 309 26.28 22.37 5.32
C ALA A 309 24.91 22.27 4.63
N ASN A 310 24.88 21.61 3.48
CA ASN A 310 23.66 21.40 2.68
C ASN A 310 23.45 19.92 2.30
N GLN A 311 24.13 19.02 2.99
CA GLN A 311 24.11 17.57 2.81
C GLN A 311 23.55 16.89 4.05
N THR A 312 23.18 15.61 3.94
CA THR A 312 22.67 14.80 5.05
C THR A 312 23.34 13.42 5.12
N VAL A 313 22.93 12.63 6.10
CA VAL A 313 23.26 11.21 6.25
C VAL A 313 22.01 10.40 5.93
N VAL A 314 22.18 9.32 5.16
CA VAL A 314 21.08 8.46 4.73
C VAL A 314 21.45 6.98 4.90
N SER A 315 20.45 6.13 5.05
CA SER A 315 20.60 4.68 5.06
C SER A 315 19.74 4.04 3.98
N LEU A 316 20.33 3.13 3.21
CA LEU A 316 19.74 2.52 2.04
C LEU A 316 19.26 1.10 2.37
N TYR A 317 18.09 0.71 1.88
CA TYR A 317 17.61 -0.67 1.94
C TYR A 317 18.40 -1.61 1.00
N PRO A 318 18.31 -2.95 1.18
CA PRO A 318 18.96 -3.93 0.30
C PRO A 318 18.76 -3.71 -1.20
N HIS A 319 17.51 -3.55 -1.66
CA HIS A 319 17.24 -3.31 -3.09
C HIS A 319 17.94 -2.06 -3.63
N GLN A 320 18.17 -1.04 -2.80
CA GLN A 320 18.84 0.20 -3.18
C GLN A 320 20.35 0.03 -3.20
N TRP A 321 20.96 -0.48 -2.12
CA TRP A 321 22.42 -0.53 -2.03
C TRP A 321 23.05 -1.59 -2.93
N ARG A 322 22.31 -2.64 -3.32
CA ARG A 322 22.78 -3.60 -4.34
C ARG A 322 22.90 -2.98 -5.74
N SER A 323 22.12 -1.94 -6.01
CA SER A 323 22.13 -1.21 -7.29
C SER A 323 22.72 0.20 -7.17
N LEU A 324 23.38 0.53 -6.05
CA LEU A 324 23.98 1.84 -5.81
C LEU A 324 25.11 2.12 -6.80
N THR A 325 25.14 3.35 -7.31
CA THR A 325 26.21 3.83 -8.20
C THR A 325 26.77 5.16 -7.70
N GLY A 326 28.07 5.37 -7.93
CA GLY A 326 28.73 6.65 -7.64
C GLY A 326 28.96 6.98 -6.16
N ALA A 327 28.72 6.05 -5.24
CA ALA A 327 28.98 6.22 -3.81
C ALA A 327 29.34 4.89 -3.13
N THR A 328 30.09 4.96 -2.04
CA THR A 328 30.49 3.79 -1.23
C THR A 328 29.93 3.93 0.19
N PRO A 329 29.10 2.98 0.65
CA PRO A 329 28.59 3.01 2.02
C PRO A 329 29.66 2.74 3.08
N LEU A 330 29.37 3.18 4.31
CA LEU A 330 30.11 2.77 5.50
C LEU A 330 30.01 1.25 5.70
N THR A 331 31.00 0.68 6.39
CA THR A 331 30.98 -0.74 6.80
C THR A 331 29.90 -1.03 7.85
N LEU A 332 29.63 -0.06 8.73
CA LEU A 332 28.56 -0.16 9.72
C LEU A 332 27.19 -0.05 9.06
N THR A 333 26.22 -0.80 9.58
CA THR A 333 24.87 -0.92 9.01
C THR A 333 23.82 -1.00 10.12
N TYR A 334 22.60 -0.59 9.83
CA TYR A 334 21.46 -0.83 10.72
C TYR A 334 20.80 -2.17 10.44
N PRO A 335 20.49 -2.99 11.46
CA PRO A 335 19.47 -4.03 11.35
C PRO A 335 18.11 -3.39 11.03
N SER A 336 17.27 -4.05 10.23
CA SER A 336 15.91 -3.59 9.95
C SER A 336 14.99 -4.75 9.58
N ALA A 337 13.68 -4.48 9.56
CA ALA A 337 12.64 -5.37 9.06
C ALA A 337 12.80 -5.81 7.59
N ARG A 338 13.72 -5.18 6.86
CA ARG A 338 13.99 -5.41 5.44
C ARG A 338 15.36 -6.00 5.17
N GLY A 339 16.09 -6.43 6.22
CA GLY A 339 17.51 -6.77 6.15
C GLY A 339 18.42 -5.60 6.52
N ARG A 340 19.72 -5.71 6.24
CA ARG A 340 20.69 -4.69 6.69
C ARG A 340 20.65 -3.43 5.83
N MET A 341 20.50 -2.26 6.46
CA MET A 341 20.59 -0.97 5.79
C MET A 341 22.00 -0.38 5.82
N LYS A 342 22.52 0.01 4.66
CA LYS A 342 23.89 0.58 4.51
C LYS A 342 23.87 2.10 4.52
N VAL A 343 24.89 2.74 5.09
CA VAL A 343 24.89 4.19 5.36
C VAL A 343 25.75 4.98 4.40
N LEU A 344 25.24 6.10 3.88
CA LEU A 344 26.00 7.15 3.19
C LEU A 344 26.02 8.41 4.05
N THR A 345 27.16 9.10 4.10
CA THR A 345 27.30 10.38 4.82
C THR A 345 27.66 11.50 3.86
N GLY A 346 27.19 12.71 4.12
CA GLY A 346 27.53 13.87 3.30
C GLY A 346 26.98 13.81 1.89
N VAL A 347 25.72 13.39 1.74
CA VAL A 347 25.06 13.31 0.43
C VAL A 347 23.95 14.34 0.32
N ASN A 348 23.79 14.90 -0.89
CA ASN A 348 22.59 15.63 -1.31
C ASN A 348 21.71 14.77 -2.22
N ALA A 349 22.24 13.65 -2.73
CA ALA A 349 21.50 12.63 -3.45
C ALA A 349 22.28 11.30 -3.46
N PHE A 350 21.59 10.20 -3.68
CA PHE A 350 22.21 8.94 -4.13
C PHE A 350 21.50 8.41 -5.38
N ARG A 351 22.13 7.46 -6.08
CA ARG A 351 21.65 6.94 -7.36
C ARG A 351 21.64 5.42 -7.41
N THR A 352 20.57 4.85 -7.96
CA THR A 352 20.52 3.44 -8.32
C THR A 352 20.51 3.27 -9.84
N SER A 353 21.07 2.16 -10.32
CA SER A 353 21.05 1.78 -11.73
C SER A 353 20.67 0.31 -11.85
N MET A 354 19.46 0.05 -12.35
CA MET A 354 18.88 -1.29 -12.42
C MET A 354 18.61 -1.69 -13.87
N LYS A 355 18.79 -2.98 -14.18
CA LYS A 355 18.45 -3.51 -15.50
C LYS A 355 16.98 -3.93 -15.54
N PHE A 356 16.27 -3.39 -16.53
CA PHE A 356 14.96 -3.89 -16.90
C PHE A 356 15.14 -5.05 -17.88
N ASN A 357 14.69 -6.25 -17.49
CA ASN A 357 14.86 -7.49 -18.28
C ASN A 357 13.70 -7.73 -19.27
N GLY A 358 12.86 -6.72 -19.46
CA GLY A 358 11.71 -6.76 -20.36
C GLY A 358 10.53 -7.56 -19.83
N VAL A 359 9.38 -7.35 -20.46
CA VAL A 359 8.15 -8.10 -20.23
C VAL A 359 7.61 -8.61 -21.58
N LEU A 360 6.63 -9.50 -21.55
CA LEU A 360 5.91 -9.94 -22.76
C LEU A 360 4.40 -9.80 -22.57
N PRO A 361 3.63 -9.52 -23.63
CA PRO A 361 2.18 -9.68 -23.58
C PRO A 361 1.78 -11.11 -23.21
N GLU A 362 2.49 -12.11 -23.75
CA GLU A 362 2.33 -13.54 -23.49
C GLU A 362 3.60 -14.28 -23.94
N VAL A 363 3.93 -15.44 -23.36
CA VAL A 363 5.06 -16.27 -23.84
C VAL A 363 4.77 -16.80 -25.26
N PRO A 364 5.78 -16.96 -26.14
CA PRO A 364 5.56 -17.35 -27.52
C PRO A 364 5.16 -18.83 -27.64
N ALA A 365 4.25 -19.15 -28.57
CA ALA A 365 3.76 -20.51 -28.84
C ALA A 365 4.78 -21.40 -29.59
N VAL A 366 6.05 -21.43 -29.18
CA VAL A 366 7.11 -22.22 -29.82
C VAL A 366 6.85 -23.72 -29.77
N ALA A 367 6.09 -24.18 -28.77
CA ALA A 367 5.71 -25.58 -28.58
C ALA A 367 4.22 -25.83 -28.81
N THR A 368 3.36 -24.88 -28.46
CA THR A 368 1.90 -25.01 -28.59
C THR A 368 1.35 -24.46 -29.91
N GLY A 369 2.21 -23.97 -30.81
CA GLY A 369 1.81 -23.40 -32.09
C GLY A 369 1.64 -24.41 -33.23
N ALA A 370 1.96 -25.70 -33.03
CA ALA A 370 1.78 -26.75 -34.04
C ALA A 370 1.57 -28.15 -33.42
N GLY A 371 1.16 -29.11 -34.24
CA GLY A 371 1.10 -30.53 -33.86
C GLY A 371 0.08 -30.87 -32.77
N ALA A 372 0.36 -31.93 -32.00
CA ALA A 372 -0.56 -32.43 -30.97
C ALA A 372 -0.75 -31.43 -29.81
N ASP A 373 0.30 -30.69 -29.43
CA ASP A 373 0.20 -29.68 -28.38
C ASP A 373 -0.73 -28.52 -28.82
N LEU A 374 -0.72 -28.12 -30.09
CA LEU A 374 -1.70 -27.15 -30.63
C LEU A 374 -3.13 -27.68 -30.55
N THR A 375 -3.36 -28.96 -30.87
CA THR A 375 -4.69 -29.57 -30.75
C THR A 375 -5.17 -29.55 -29.30
N THR A 376 -4.32 -29.90 -28.33
CA THR A 376 -4.64 -29.81 -26.90
C THR A 376 -4.98 -28.39 -26.48
N LEU A 377 -4.16 -27.40 -26.87
CA LEU A 377 -4.41 -26.00 -26.55
C LEU A 377 -5.73 -25.50 -27.16
N ARG A 378 -6.01 -25.83 -28.43
CA ARG A 378 -7.27 -25.46 -29.09
C ARG A 378 -8.50 -26.06 -28.40
N ASN A 379 -8.40 -27.29 -27.90
CA ASN A 379 -9.49 -27.88 -27.11
C ASN A 379 -9.73 -27.11 -25.81
N HIS A 380 -8.67 -26.69 -25.11
CA HIS A 380 -8.81 -25.86 -23.92
C HIS A 380 -9.38 -24.47 -24.23
N LEU A 381 -8.93 -23.83 -25.32
CA LEU A 381 -9.47 -22.54 -25.78
C LEU A 381 -10.95 -22.65 -26.15
N ALA A 382 -11.34 -23.69 -26.88
CA ALA A 382 -12.73 -23.95 -27.23
C ALA A 382 -13.62 -24.15 -25.99
N ALA A 383 -13.10 -24.81 -24.95
CA ALA A 383 -13.83 -25.04 -23.70
C ALA A 383 -14.17 -23.75 -22.93
N VAL A 384 -13.34 -22.71 -23.05
CA VAL A 384 -13.56 -21.42 -22.37
C VAL A 384 -14.17 -20.35 -23.28
N ARG A 385 -14.29 -20.60 -24.58
CA ARG A 385 -14.77 -19.63 -25.59
C ARG A 385 -16.12 -19.01 -25.25
N GLY A 386 -17.06 -19.79 -24.72
CA GLY A 386 -18.41 -19.32 -24.38
C GLY A 386 -18.46 -18.45 -23.13
N ASN A 387 -17.44 -18.52 -22.27
CA ASN A 387 -17.32 -17.72 -21.05
C ASN A 387 -15.83 -17.43 -20.75
N PRO A 388 -15.19 -16.53 -21.53
CA PRO A 388 -13.76 -16.28 -21.42
C PRO A 388 -13.38 -15.54 -20.13
N MET A 389 -14.31 -14.78 -19.53
CA MET A 389 -14.05 -14.12 -18.25
C MET A 389 -14.24 -15.05 -17.05
N ASP A 390 -15.22 -15.96 -17.09
CA ASP A 390 -15.62 -16.81 -15.96
C ASP A 390 -15.76 -16.03 -14.63
N GLN A 391 -16.29 -14.80 -14.75
CA GLN A 391 -16.38 -13.82 -13.67
C GLN A 391 -17.16 -14.37 -12.47
N ARG A 392 -16.61 -14.17 -11.26
CA ARG A 392 -17.13 -14.73 -9.99
C ARG A 392 -17.86 -13.72 -9.10
N GLY A 393 -17.75 -12.43 -9.38
CA GLY A 393 -18.33 -11.35 -8.58
C GLY A 393 -18.48 -10.07 -9.40
N GLY A 394 -19.41 -9.20 -9.00
CA GLY A 394 -19.73 -7.95 -9.68
C GLY A 394 -18.94 -6.74 -9.18
N ASP A 395 -18.16 -6.88 -8.11
CA ASP A 395 -17.29 -5.82 -7.61
C ASP A 395 -16.04 -5.65 -8.49
N THR A 396 -15.29 -4.58 -8.20
CA THR A 396 -14.10 -4.22 -8.95
C THR A 396 -13.03 -5.32 -8.99
N TYR A 397 -12.77 -6.02 -7.88
CA TYR A 397 -11.74 -7.07 -7.81
C TYR A 397 -12.09 -8.27 -8.68
N TRP A 398 -13.27 -8.86 -8.46
CA TRP A 398 -13.68 -10.07 -9.15
C TRP A 398 -14.00 -9.85 -10.64
N THR A 399 -14.52 -8.66 -10.98
CA THR A 399 -14.60 -8.23 -12.38
C THR A 399 -13.20 -8.10 -13.00
N GLY A 400 -12.27 -7.50 -12.26
CA GLY A 400 -10.86 -7.39 -12.64
C GLY A 400 -10.23 -8.75 -12.96
N LYS A 401 -10.33 -9.74 -12.06
CA LYS A 401 -9.80 -11.09 -12.32
C LYS A 401 -10.37 -11.70 -13.60
N GLY A 402 -11.68 -11.55 -13.84
CA GLY A 402 -12.32 -11.99 -15.09
C GLY A 402 -11.78 -11.28 -16.34
N LEU A 403 -11.55 -9.97 -16.26
CA LEU A 403 -10.91 -9.18 -17.33
C LEU A 403 -9.48 -9.67 -17.62
N GLY A 404 -8.69 -9.93 -16.58
CA GLY A 404 -7.34 -10.49 -16.68
C GLY A 404 -7.31 -11.85 -17.37
N ARG A 405 -8.22 -12.75 -16.96
CA ARG A 405 -8.38 -14.08 -17.56
C ARG A 405 -8.72 -14.01 -19.05
N ALA A 406 -9.70 -13.18 -19.41
CA ALA A 406 -10.09 -12.99 -20.81
C ALA A 406 -8.94 -12.39 -21.63
N ALA A 407 -8.14 -11.48 -21.06
CA ALA A 407 -6.97 -10.92 -21.74
C ALA A 407 -5.92 -12.00 -22.07
N ARG A 408 -5.62 -12.92 -21.14
CA ARG A 408 -4.72 -14.06 -21.41
C ARG A 408 -5.24 -14.95 -22.53
N ILE A 409 -6.53 -15.29 -22.48
CA ILE A 409 -7.18 -16.10 -23.52
C ILE A 409 -7.09 -15.43 -24.90
N ALA A 410 -7.33 -14.11 -24.98
CA ALA A 410 -7.23 -13.35 -26.22
C ALA A 410 -5.81 -13.35 -26.80
N GLU A 411 -4.78 -13.13 -25.97
CA GLU A 411 -3.38 -13.12 -26.41
C GLU A 411 -2.96 -14.50 -26.96
N ILE A 412 -3.29 -15.58 -26.25
CA ILE A 412 -2.95 -16.96 -26.67
C ILE A 412 -3.69 -17.33 -27.96
N ALA A 413 -5.01 -17.07 -28.02
CA ALA A 413 -5.83 -17.36 -29.18
C ALA A 413 -5.31 -16.64 -30.44
N ASP A 414 -4.84 -15.38 -30.29
CA ASP A 414 -4.21 -14.64 -31.37
C ASP A 414 -2.89 -15.27 -31.85
N GLN A 415 -2.04 -15.72 -30.92
CA GLN A 415 -0.76 -16.36 -31.28
C GLN A 415 -0.95 -17.62 -32.13
N VAL A 416 -2.01 -18.41 -31.89
CA VAL A 416 -2.26 -19.70 -32.54
C VAL A 416 -3.35 -19.67 -33.64
N GLY A 417 -3.82 -18.47 -33.99
CA GLY A 417 -4.80 -18.24 -35.06
C GLY A 417 -6.21 -18.73 -34.76
N ASP A 418 -6.61 -18.84 -33.48
CA ASP A 418 -7.99 -19.12 -33.08
C ASP A 418 -8.79 -17.80 -33.03
N ALA A 419 -9.18 -17.32 -34.21
CA ALA A 419 -9.88 -16.04 -34.35
C ALA A 419 -11.23 -16.01 -33.60
N GLU A 420 -11.93 -17.14 -33.50
CA GLU A 420 -13.24 -17.22 -32.86
C GLU A 420 -13.14 -17.01 -31.34
N THR A 421 -12.22 -17.73 -30.68
CA THR A 421 -11.98 -17.56 -29.24
C THR A 421 -11.43 -16.17 -28.93
N ARG A 422 -10.49 -15.66 -29.75
CA ARG A 422 -9.97 -14.30 -29.60
C ARG A 422 -11.09 -13.25 -29.67
N THR A 423 -11.94 -13.32 -30.68
CA THR A 423 -13.05 -12.36 -30.86
C THR A 423 -14.04 -12.45 -29.70
N SER A 424 -14.37 -13.66 -29.21
CA SER A 424 -15.22 -13.83 -28.03
C SER A 424 -14.64 -13.12 -26.80
N ALA A 425 -13.36 -13.35 -26.50
CA ALA A 425 -12.67 -12.74 -25.37
C ALA A 425 -12.57 -11.21 -25.49
N LEU A 426 -12.21 -10.68 -26.67
CA LEU A 426 -12.15 -9.23 -26.90
C LEU A 426 -13.51 -8.55 -26.80
N ASN A 427 -14.59 -9.21 -27.24
CA ASN A 427 -15.95 -8.68 -27.10
C ASN A 427 -16.39 -8.64 -25.64
N ALA A 428 -16.07 -9.67 -24.85
CA ALA A 428 -16.33 -9.68 -23.41
C ALA A 428 -15.59 -8.53 -22.71
N ILE A 429 -14.28 -8.38 -22.99
CA ILE A 429 -13.47 -7.26 -22.46
C ILE A 429 -14.09 -5.91 -22.84
N ARG A 430 -14.40 -5.69 -24.11
CA ARG A 430 -14.97 -4.43 -24.59
C ARG A 430 -16.30 -4.11 -23.91
N SER A 431 -17.20 -5.09 -23.82
CA SER A 431 -18.52 -4.89 -23.22
C SER A 431 -18.38 -4.45 -21.77
N THR A 432 -17.59 -5.18 -20.99
CA THR A 432 -17.38 -4.90 -19.57
C THR A 432 -16.66 -3.56 -19.36
N LEU A 433 -15.61 -3.26 -20.13
CA LEU A 433 -14.91 -1.97 -20.00
C LEU A 433 -15.80 -0.79 -20.42
N ASN A 434 -16.59 -0.91 -21.50
CA ASN A 434 -17.49 0.16 -21.90
C ASN A 434 -18.53 0.47 -20.82
N ASP A 435 -19.04 -0.57 -20.16
CA ASP A 435 -19.99 -0.46 -19.04
C ASP A 435 -19.34 0.29 -17.87
N TRP A 436 -18.27 -0.27 -17.30
CA TRP A 436 -17.57 0.32 -16.15
C TRP A 436 -17.04 1.74 -16.36
N LEU A 437 -16.63 2.07 -17.59
CA LEU A 437 -16.04 3.36 -17.91
C LEU A 437 -17.08 4.39 -18.40
N THR A 438 -18.38 4.11 -18.27
CA THR A 438 -19.46 5.01 -18.64
C THR A 438 -20.45 5.18 -17.48
N ALA A 439 -20.31 6.25 -16.71
CA ALA A 439 -21.28 6.60 -15.68
C ALA A 439 -22.58 7.18 -16.26
N THR A 440 -23.69 6.46 -16.09
CA THR A 440 -25.03 6.98 -16.38
C THR A 440 -25.67 7.64 -15.14
N PRO A 441 -26.48 8.70 -15.29
CA PRO A 441 -27.09 9.36 -14.13
C PRO A 441 -27.94 8.41 -13.28
N GLY A 442 -27.62 8.30 -12.00
CA GLY A 442 -28.32 7.44 -11.03
C GLY A 442 -27.84 5.98 -10.99
N GLU A 443 -26.79 5.64 -11.75
CA GLU A 443 -26.15 4.32 -11.71
C GLU A 443 -25.45 4.06 -10.38
N THR A 444 -25.60 2.85 -9.85
CA THR A 444 -25.09 2.47 -8.52
C THR A 444 -24.10 1.31 -8.53
N GLU A 445 -23.95 0.63 -9.66
CA GLU A 445 -23.08 -0.53 -9.86
C GLU A 445 -22.45 -0.43 -11.25
N GLY A 446 -21.26 -1.01 -11.45
CA GLY A 446 -20.54 -0.88 -12.71
C GLY A 446 -20.10 0.55 -12.99
N VAL A 447 -19.78 1.34 -11.95
CA VAL A 447 -19.54 2.79 -12.10
C VAL A 447 -18.37 3.27 -11.27
N PHE A 448 -17.59 4.20 -11.82
CA PHE A 448 -16.56 4.94 -11.10
C PHE A 448 -17.07 6.29 -10.60
N HIS A 449 -16.86 6.56 -9.31
CA HIS A 449 -17.15 7.82 -8.63
C HIS A 449 -15.84 8.54 -8.28
N TYR A 450 -15.73 9.82 -8.64
CA TYR A 450 -14.59 10.65 -8.24
C TYR A 450 -14.91 11.46 -6.99
N ASP A 451 -14.30 11.08 -5.87
CA ASP A 451 -14.33 11.89 -4.65
C ASP A 451 -13.28 13.01 -4.74
N ARG A 452 -13.76 14.24 -4.94
CA ARG A 452 -12.89 15.42 -5.07
C ARG A 452 -12.23 15.87 -3.77
N ASN A 453 -12.75 15.47 -2.61
CA ASN A 453 -12.19 15.89 -1.33
C ASN A 453 -10.91 15.10 -1.05
N TRP A 454 -10.97 13.79 -1.27
CA TRP A 454 -9.84 12.87 -1.19
C TRP A 454 -8.94 12.97 -2.41
N GLY A 455 -9.52 13.26 -3.57
CA GLY A 455 -8.84 13.17 -4.86
C GLY A 455 -8.58 11.71 -5.21
N THR A 456 -9.65 10.93 -5.32
CA THR A 456 -9.59 9.50 -5.64
C THR A 456 -10.78 9.05 -6.47
N LEU A 457 -10.57 8.03 -7.30
CA LEU A 457 -11.59 7.37 -8.11
C LEU A 457 -11.93 6.01 -7.48
N ILE A 458 -13.19 5.83 -7.10
CA ILE A 458 -13.68 4.62 -6.40
C ILE A 458 -14.68 3.91 -7.31
N GLY A 459 -14.43 2.63 -7.60
CA GLY A 459 -15.37 1.80 -8.37
C GLY A 459 -16.38 1.10 -7.48
N TYR A 460 -17.65 1.11 -7.89
CA TYR A 460 -18.75 0.41 -7.20
C TYR A 460 -19.38 -0.66 -8.08
N PRO A 461 -19.70 -1.86 -7.55
CA PRO A 461 -19.50 -2.28 -6.16
C PRO A 461 -18.02 -2.38 -5.77
N ALA A 462 -17.72 -1.95 -4.55
CA ALA A 462 -16.40 -2.04 -3.94
C ALA A 462 -16.26 -3.36 -3.16
N SER A 463 -15.02 -3.75 -2.88
CA SER A 463 -14.68 -4.94 -2.11
C SER A 463 -13.34 -4.74 -1.40
N TYR A 464 -13.08 -5.52 -0.36
CA TYR A 464 -11.79 -5.52 0.38
C TYR A 464 -11.36 -4.14 0.93
N GLY A 465 -12.30 -3.22 1.12
CA GLY A 465 -12.04 -1.88 1.64
C GLY A 465 -11.60 -0.86 0.58
N SER A 466 -11.72 -1.17 -0.72
CA SER A 466 -11.38 -0.22 -1.79
C SER A 466 -12.19 1.08 -1.75
N ASP A 467 -13.32 1.12 -1.05
CA ASP A 467 -14.10 2.35 -0.83
C ASP A 467 -13.78 3.04 0.51
N GLN A 468 -14.03 2.37 1.64
CA GLN A 468 -13.98 2.98 2.98
C GLN A 468 -12.56 3.11 3.54
N GLU A 469 -11.61 2.39 2.94
CA GLU A 469 -10.21 2.30 3.37
C GLU A 469 -9.23 2.63 2.25
N LEU A 470 -9.70 2.86 1.01
CA LEU A 470 -8.90 3.06 -0.21
C LEU A 470 -7.81 1.98 -0.36
N ASN A 471 -8.19 0.74 -0.03
CA ASN A 471 -7.29 -0.39 -0.20
C ASN A 471 -7.21 -0.78 -1.67
N ASP A 472 -6.05 -1.29 -2.08
CA ASP A 472 -5.93 -2.21 -3.22
C ASP A 472 -6.31 -1.64 -4.60
N HIS A 473 -6.31 -0.31 -4.79
CA HIS A 473 -6.65 0.30 -6.07
C HIS A 473 -5.74 -0.18 -7.21
N HIS A 474 -4.43 -0.28 -6.99
CA HIS A 474 -3.49 -0.90 -7.92
C HIS A 474 -3.81 -2.37 -8.22
N PHE A 475 -4.19 -3.19 -7.23
CA PHE A 475 -4.59 -4.59 -7.46
C PHE A 475 -5.83 -4.66 -8.35
N HIS A 476 -6.89 -3.92 -8.00
CA HIS A 476 -8.16 -3.94 -8.72
C HIS A 476 -7.99 -3.37 -10.13
N TYR A 477 -7.46 -2.16 -10.25
CA TYR A 477 -7.43 -1.40 -11.50
C TYR A 477 -6.34 -1.89 -12.45
N GLY A 478 -5.30 -2.56 -11.95
CA GLY A 478 -4.27 -3.21 -12.76
C GLY A 478 -4.87 -4.19 -13.78
N TYR A 479 -5.91 -4.93 -13.38
CA TYR A 479 -6.64 -5.82 -14.29
C TYR A 479 -7.42 -5.11 -15.39
N TYR A 480 -8.06 -3.98 -15.07
CA TYR A 480 -8.80 -3.17 -16.06
C TYR A 480 -7.84 -2.60 -17.10
N ILE A 481 -6.71 -2.05 -16.64
CA ILE A 481 -5.68 -1.47 -17.50
C ILE A 481 -5.04 -2.57 -18.36
N ALA A 482 -4.78 -3.76 -17.81
CA ALA A 482 -4.22 -4.88 -18.55
C ALA A 482 -5.16 -5.35 -19.68
N ALA A 483 -6.45 -5.50 -19.39
CA ALA A 483 -7.45 -5.87 -20.39
C ALA A 483 -7.65 -4.77 -21.45
N ALA A 484 -7.62 -3.50 -21.04
CA ALA A 484 -7.67 -2.35 -21.94
C ALA A 484 -6.45 -2.32 -22.88
N ALA A 485 -5.25 -2.61 -22.39
CA ALA A 485 -4.04 -2.69 -23.21
C ALA A 485 -4.12 -3.83 -24.24
N THR A 486 -4.63 -5.00 -23.85
CA THR A 486 -4.89 -6.11 -24.80
C THR A 486 -5.93 -5.70 -25.84
N LEU A 487 -7.03 -5.03 -25.45
CA LEU A 487 -8.04 -4.55 -26.40
C LEU A 487 -7.46 -3.50 -27.37
N ALA A 488 -6.69 -2.54 -26.87
CA ALA A 488 -6.10 -1.44 -27.64
C ALA A 488 -5.20 -1.92 -28.78
N LYS A 489 -4.50 -3.05 -28.61
CA LYS A 489 -3.69 -3.70 -29.65
C LYS A 489 -4.53 -4.12 -30.87
N PHE A 490 -5.80 -4.48 -30.67
CA PHE A 490 -6.74 -4.90 -31.74
C PHE A 490 -7.70 -3.79 -32.16
N ASP A 491 -7.95 -2.81 -31.28
CA ASP A 491 -8.77 -1.65 -31.56
C ASP A 491 -8.11 -0.37 -31.02
N PRO A 492 -7.15 0.19 -31.78
CA PRO A 492 -6.51 1.45 -31.41
C PRO A 492 -7.46 2.66 -31.46
N THR A 493 -8.62 2.53 -32.13
CA THR A 493 -9.62 3.60 -32.15
C THR A 493 -10.31 3.72 -30.80
N TRP A 494 -10.70 2.59 -30.20
CA TRP A 494 -11.27 2.56 -28.85
C TRP A 494 -10.35 3.16 -27.79
N ALA A 495 -9.04 2.97 -27.93
CA ALA A 495 -8.03 3.42 -26.99
C ALA A 495 -7.64 4.90 -27.12
N ARG A 496 -8.19 5.65 -28.08
CA ARG A 496 -7.89 7.08 -28.21
C ARG A 496 -8.41 7.86 -26.99
N GLN A 497 -7.75 8.99 -26.70
CA GLN A 497 -8.11 9.88 -25.59
C GLN A 497 -9.51 10.48 -25.74
N ASP A 498 -9.97 10.71 -26.96
CA ASP A 498 -11.34 11.15 -27.28
C ASP A 498 -12.37 10.00 -27.26
N GLN A 499 -11.94 8.78 -26.98
CA GLN A 499 -12.77 7.58 -26.78
C GLN A 499 -12.62 7.13 -25.31
N TYR A 500 -12.28 5.87 -25.02
CA TYR A 500 -12.17 5.37 -23.64
C TYR A 500 -10.76 5.50 -23.04
N GLY A 501 -9.76 5.90 -23.84
CA GLY A 501 -8.37 5.98 -23.37
C GLY A 501 -8.18 6.95 -22.20
N GLY A 502 -8.93 8.05 -22.15
CA GLY A 502 -8.86 9.00 -21.04
C GLY A 502 -9.35 8.44 -19.71
N MET A 503 -10.32 7.51 -19.72
CA MET A 503 -10.79 6.83 -18.50
C MET A 503 -9.77 5.83 -17.97
N ILE A 504 -9.07 5.12 -18.87
CA ILE A 504 -7.96 4.25 -18.47
C ILE A 504 -6.81 5.06 -17.85
N ASP A 505 -6.48 6.21 -18.44
CA ASP A 505 -5.48 7.11 -17.86
C ASP A 505 -5.91 7.61 -16.48
N LEU A 506 -7.20 7.85 -16.22
CA LEU A 506 -7.68 8.19 -14.86
C LEU A 506 -7.45 7.06 -13.85
N LEU A 507 -7.69 5.80 -14.21
CA LEU A 507 -7.41 4.65 -13.34
C LEU A 507 -5.91 4.54 -13.01
N ILE A 508 -5.05 4.77 -14.00
CA ILE A 508 -3.59 4.83 -13.80
C ILE A 508 -3.23 5.96 -12.83
N ARG A 509 -3.81 7.15 -13.04
CA ARG A 509 -3.54 8.33 -12.19
C ARG A 509 -4.03 8.14 -10.77
N ASP A 510 -5.16 7.47 -10.57
CA ASP A 510 -5.67 7.24 -9.23
C ASP A 510 -4.75 6.33 -8.41
N ALA A 511 -4.38 5.16 -8.93
CA ALA A 511 -3.55 4.20 -8.20
C ALA A 511 -2.08 4.66 -8.10
N ASN A 512 -1.52 5.24 -9.16
CA ASN A 512 -0.11 5.67 -9.15
C ASN A 512 0.14 6.86 -10.09
N ASN A 513 -0.32 8.05 -9.69
CA ASN A 513 -0.08 9.27 -10.46
C ASN A 513 1.41 9.57 -10.64
N TYR A 514 1.93 9.33 -11.84
CA TYR A 514 3.33 9.59 -12.20
C TYR A 514 3.59 11.05 -12.64
N ASP A 515 2.58 11.93 -12.67
CA ASP A 515 2.69 13.31 -13.13
C ASP A 515 2.31 14.28 -12.02
N ARG A 516 3.32 15.00 -11.53
CA ARG A 516 3.16 15.98 -10.45
C ARG A 516 2.40 17.23 -10.85
N THR A 517 2.08 17.40 -12.14
CA THR A 517 1.24 18.51 -12.61
C THR A 517 -0.25 18.17 -12.55
N ASP A 518 -0.58 16.88 -12.41
CA ASP A 518 -1.95 16.43 -12.20
C ASP A 518 -2.30 16.50 -10.70
N ASN A 519 -3.05 17.53 -10.31
CA ASN A 519 -3.43 17.76 -8.93
C ASN A 519 -4.77 17.10 -8.54
N ARG A 520 -5.29 16.16 -9.33
CA ARG A 520 -6.50 15.40 -8.99
C ARG A 520 -6.19 14.25 -8.03
N PHE A 521 -5.00 13.68 -8.13
CA PHE A 521 -4.57 12.49 -7.38
C PHE A 521 -3.20 12.73 -6.74
N PRO A 522 -2.92 12.16 -5.56
CA PRO A 522 -1.59 12.25 -4.95
C PRO A 522 -0.56 11.54 -5.83
N TYR A 523 0.69 12.03 -5.80
CA TYR A 523 1.78 11.46 -6.59
C TYR A 523 2.12 10.05 -6.11
N LEU A 524 2.08 9.06 -7.01
CA LEU A 524 2.38 7.65 -6.73
C LEU A 524 1.68 7.14 -5.46
N ARG A 525 0.34 7.16 -5.44
CA ARG A 525 -0.48 6.85 -4.26
C ARG A 525 -0.03 5.54 -3.59
N ASP A 526 -0.08 4.43 -4.32
CA ASP A 526 0.22 3.12 -3.75
C ASP A 526 1.73 2.88 -3.63
N PHE A 527 2.54 3.40 -4.56
CA PHE A 527 3.96 3.08 -4.66
C PHE A 527 4.85 3.88 -3.68
N ASP A 528 5.37 3.20 -2.66
CA ASP A 528 6.38 3.78 -1.76
C ASP A 528 7.73 3.87 -2.48
N ILE A 529 8.08 5.12 -2.80
CA ILE A 529 9.29 5.48 -3.54
C ILE A 529 10.57 4.96 -2.89
N TYR A 530 10.65 4.93 -1.55
CA TYR A 530 11.88 4.56 -0.85
C TYR A 530 11.89 3.10 -0.43
N ALA A 531 10.77 2.54 0.03
CA ALA A 531 10.65 1.11 0.31
C ALA A 531 10.71 0.27 -0.97
N GLY A 532 10.38 0.89 -2.12
CA GLY A 532 10.55 0.34 -3.46
C GLY A 532 9.43 -0.62 -3.86
N HIS A 533 8.31 -0.62 -3.14
CA HIS A 533 7.14 -1.46 -3.41
C HIS A 533 5.85 -0.71 -3.07
N ASP A 534 4.73 -1.18 -3.60
CA ASP A 534 3.40 -0.66 -3.26
C ASP A 534 3.01 -0.93 -1.78
N TRP A 535 2.09 -0.15 -1.23
CA TRP A 535 1.37 -0.43 0.02
C TRP A 535 -0.13 -0.58 -0.26
N ALA A 536 -0.73 -1.60 0.34
CA ALA A 536 -2.10 -1.99 0.07
C ALA A 536 -3.12 -1.13 0.84
N ALA A 537 -2.89 -0.89 2.13
CA ALA A 537 -3.89 -0.26 2.98
C ALA A 537 -3.83 1.28 2.91
N GLY A 538 -4.94 1.93 2.56
CA GLY A 538 -4.94 3.39 2.39
C GLY A 538 -4.65 4.16 3.67
N HIS A 539 -5.11 3.65 4.81
CA HIS A 539 -4.96 4.33 6.10
C HIS A 539 -3.67 3.98 6.86
N GLY A 540 -2.98 2.88 6.54
CA GLY A 540 -1.74 2.44 7.22
C GLY A 540 -1.83 2.40 8.76
N SER A 541 -2.99 2.05 9.31
CA SER A 541 -3.34 2.23 10.73
C SER A 541 -3.29 0.90 11.47
N PHE A 542 -2.11 0.30 11.52
CA PHE A 542 -1.82 -0.92 12.27
C PHE A 542 -0.55 -0.74 13.11
N ASN A 543 -0.43 -1.48 14.20
CA ASN A 543 0.76 -1.46 15.04
C ASN A 543 2.04 -1.85 14.27
N ALA A 544 1.89 -2.69 13.24
CA ALA A 544 2.95 -3.13 12.35
C ALA A 544 3.24 -2.16 11.17
N GLY A 545 2.55 -1.01 11.12
CA GLY A 545 2.57 -0.08 9.98
C GLY A 545 1.69 -0.54 8.83
N ASN A 546 2.01 -0.09 7.61
CA ASN A 546 1.29 -0.49 6.41
C ASN A 546 1.67 -1.92 5.99
N ASN A 547 0.90 -2.53 5.08
CA ASN A 547 1.12 -3.90 4.60
C ASN A 547 0.90 -4.04 3.09
N GLN A 548 1.52 -5.07 2.52
CA GLN A 548 1.20 -5.58 1.19
C GLN A 548 1.23 -7.10 1.22
N GLU A 549 0.16 -7.73 0.76
CA GLU A 549 0.07 -9.18 0.56
C GLU A 549 0.53 -9.55 -0.86
N SER A 550 -0.32 -9.36 -1.87
CA SER A 550 -0.04 -9.77 -3.25
C SER A 550 0.88 -8.79 -3.97
N SER A 551 2.19 -8.99 -3.80
CA SER A 551 3.18 -8.20 -4.54
C SER A 551 3.10 -8.39 -6.06
N SER A 552 2.61 -9.55 -6.50
CA SER A 552 2.40 -9.88 -7.90
C SER A 552 1.23 -9.13 -8.52
N GLU A 553 0.15 -8.83 -7.79
CA GLU A 553 -0.92 -7.96 -8.31
C GLU A 553 -0.44 -6.50 -8.51
N GLY A 554 0.45 -5.99 -7.64
CA GLY A 554 1.15 -4.72 -7.90
C GLY A 554 2.06 -4.79 -9.13
N MET A 555 2.75 -5.92 -9.36
CA MET A 555 3.53 -6.14 -10.59
C MET A 555 2.65 -6.25 -11.84
N ASN A 556 1.43 -6.78 -11.72
CA ASN A 556 0.44 -6.80 -12.78
C ASN A 556 0.02 -5.38 -13.17
N PHE A 557 -0.23 -4.50 -12.19
CA PHE A 557 -0.47 -3.07 -12.44
C PHE A 557 0.69 -2.41 -13.18
N ALA A 558 1.93 -2.57 -12.69
CA ALA A 558 3.11 -1.99 -13.34
C ALA A 558 3.29 -2.48 -14.78
N ASN A 559 3.10 -3.78 -15.02
CA ASN A 559 3.11 -4.35 -16.37
C ASN A 559 1.96 -3.82 -17.25
N ALA A 560 0.76 -3.62 -16.68
CA ALA A 560 -0.38 -3.06 -17.41
C ALA A 560 -0.07 -1.65 -17.94
N LEU A 561 0.62 -0.80 -17.17
CA LEU A 561 1.11 0.50 -17.62
C LEU A 561 2.10 0.37 -18.79
N ILE A 562 3.03 -0.58 -18.73
CA ILE A 562 3.99 -0.82 -19.82
C ILE A 562 3.24 -1.18 -21.11
N GLN A 563 2.31 -2.13 -21.04
CA GLN A 563 1.53 -2.57 -22.20
C GLN A 563 0.62 -1.46 -22.72
N TRP A 564 -0.06 -0.72 -21.85
CA TRP A 564 -0.92 0.40 -22.23
C TRP A 564 -0.12 1.51 -22.90
N GLY A 565 1.01 1.92 -22.32
CA GLY A 565 1.90 2.92 -22.90
C GLY A 565 2.50 2.47 -24.24
N GLN A 566 2.73 1.17 -24.43
CA GLN A 566 3.14 0.62 -25.73
C GLN A 566 1.99 0.61 -26.76
N ALA A 567 0.77 0.25 -26.37
CA ALA A 567 -0.38 0.19 -27.28
C ALA A 567 -0.85 1.59 -27.73
N THR A 568 -0.75 2.57 -26.83
CA THR A 568 -1.18 3.96 -27.05
C THR A 568 -0.06 4.91 -27.47
N GLY A 569 1.20 4.43 -27.50
CA GLY A 569 2.37 5.26 -27.79
C GLY A 569 2.71 6.28 -26.69
N ASN A 570 2.13 6.16 -25.50
CA ASN A 570 2.40 7.04 -24.36
C ASN A 570 3.66 6.59 -23.60
N THR A 571 4.80 7.20 -23.94
CA THR A 571 6.09 6.86 -23.31
C THR A 571 6.15 7.24 -21.84
N ALA A 572 5.41 8.25 -21.38
CA ALA A 572 5.40 8.64 -19.97
C ALA A 572 4.74 7.58 -19.09
N VAL A 573 3.59 7.04 -19.51
CA VAL A 573 2.96 5.88 -18.82
C VAL A 573 3.88 4.68 -18.87
N ARG A 574 4.43 4.37 -20.05
CA ARG A 574 5.35 3.24 -20.24
C ARG A 574 6.53 3.32 -19.28
N ASP A 575 7.21 4.47 -19.23
CA ASP A 575 8.43 4.64 -18.43
C ASP A 575 8.13 4.67 -16.93
N ALA A 576 6.95 5.17 -16.53
CA ALA A 576 6.47 5.02 -15.15
C ALA A 576 6.25 3.54 -14.80
N GLY A 577 5.57 2.78 -15.66
CA GLY A 577 5.39 1.33 -15.49
C GLY A 577 6.72 0.58 -15.42
N ILE A 578 7.71 0.92 -16.26
CA ILE A 578 9.05 0.32 -16.23
C ILE A 578 9.78 0.65 -14.93
N PHE A 579 9.69 1.90 -14.45
CA PHE A 579 10.30 2.32 -13.18
C PHE A 579 9.72 1.55 -11.99
N ILE A 580 8.39 1.51 -11.87
CA ILE A 580 7.69 0.78 -10.81
C ILE A 580 8.04 -0.71 -10.90
N HIS A 581 7.87 -1.34 -12.07
CA HIS A 581 8.15 -2.77 -12.27
C HIS A 581 9.58 -3.16 -11.90
N THR A 582 10.57 -2.38 -12.36
CA THR A 582 11.99 -2.70 -12.13
C THR A 582 12.36 -2.55 -10.65
N THR A 583 11.86 -1.49 -10.00
CA THR A 583 12.16 -1.21 -8.59
C THR A 583 11.45 -2.22 -7.68
N GLN A 584 10.18 -2.49 -7.96
CA GLN A 584 9.35 -3.45 -7.21
C GLN A 584 9.85 -4.88 -7.36
N ALA A 585 10.28 -5.32 -8.55
CA ALA A 585 10.91 -6.62 -8.71
C ALA A 585 12.14 -6.79 -7.79
N ALA A 586 12.98 -5.75 -7.69
CA ALA A 586 14.15 -5.76 -6.81
C ALA A 586 13.74 -5.82 -5.32
N ALA A 587 12.71 -5.08 -4.91
CA ALA A 587 12.16 -5.17 -3.56
C ALA A 587 11.55 -6.54 -3.24
N ILE A 588 10.78 -7.13 -4.17
CA ILE A 588 10.15 -8.45 -4.02
C ILE A 588 11.20 -9.55 -3.82
N HIS A 589 12.28 -9.53 -4.61
CA HIS A 589 13.39 -10.48 -4.46
C HIS A 589 14.06 -10.40 -3.09
N GLU A 590 14.08 -9.23 -2.45
CA GLU A 590 14.66 -9.06 -1.11
C GLU A 590 13.66 -9.39 0.01
N TYR A 591 12.41 -8.94 -0.10
CA TYR A 591 11.49 -8.87 1.05
C TYR A 591 10.41 -9.94 1.07
N TRP A 592 10.04 -10.50 -0.09
CA TRP A 592 9.05 -11.59 -0.20
C TRP A 592 9.69 -12.97 -0.41
N PHE A 593 10.82 -13.01 -1.13
CA PHE A 593 11.47 -14.27 -1.49
C PHE A 593 12.87 -14.45 -0.92
N ASP A 594 13.41 -13.43 -0.22
CA ASP A 594 14.79 -13.36 0.30
C ASP A 594 15.78 -14.18 -0.54
N VAL A 595 15.88 -13.89 -1.84
CA VAL A 595 16.54 -14.77 -2.81
C VAL A 595 18.04 -14.98 -2.52
N THR A 596 18.61 -14.11 -1.67
CA THR A 596 19.98 -14.18 -1.18
C THR A 596 20.12 -14.86 0.18
N ASN A 597 19.03 -15.09 0.90
CA ASN A 597 19.00 -15.59 2.27
C ASN A 597 19.83 -14.73 3.23
N GLU A 598 19.67 -13.41 3.11
CA GLU A 598 20.43 -12.39 3.87
C GLU A 598 19.52 -11.48 4.71
N ASN A 599 18.21 -11.50 4.49
CA ASN A 599 17.29 -10.51 5.04
C ASN A 599 16.43 -11.07 6.18
N TYR A 600 15.99 -12.32 6.09
CA TYR A 600 15.15 -12.92 7.14
C TYR A 600 15.98 -13.37 8.35
N PRO A 601 15.40 -13.30 9.55
CA PRO A 601 16.03 -13.88 10.74
C PRO A 601 16.18 -15.39 10.56
N ALA A 602 17.38 -15.93 10.85
CA ALA A 602 17.65 -17.37 10.66
C ALA A 602 16.68 -18.31 11.42
N ALA A 603 16.11 -17.85 12.53
CA ALA A 603 15.16 -18.62 13.32
C ALA A 603 13.72 -18.58 12.79
N PHE A 604 13.41 -17.80 11.74
CA PHE A 604 12.06 -17.67 11.18
C PHE A 604 11.58 -18.98 10.52
N GLY A 605 12.50 -19.77 9.95
CA GLY A 605 12.18 -21.11 9.43
C GLY A 605 11.51 -21.13 8.05
N HIS A 606 11.26 -19.98 7.44
CA HIS A 606 10.72 -19.82 6.09
C HIS A 606 11.68 -19.05 5.18
N SER A 607 11.68 -19.39 3.90
CA SER A 607 12.42 -18.68 2.84
C SER A 607 11.57 -17.68 2.05
N THR A 608 10.30 -17.53 2.43
CA THR A 608 9.35 -16.63 1.76
C THR A 608 8.31 -16.14 2.76
N VAL A 609 7.60 -15.06 2.43
CA VAL A 609 6.44 -14.57 3.18
C VAL A 609 5.26 -14.32 2.24
N GLY A 610 4.05 -14.49 2.75
CA GLY A 610 2.83 -14.10 2.04
C GLY A 610 2.57 -12.59 2.14
N MET A 611 3.03 -11.96 3.23
CA MET A 611 2.83 -10.53 3.48
C MET A 611 4.08 -9.85 4.00
N VAL A 612 4.30 -8.62 3.54
CA VAL A 612 5.29 -7.69 4.12
C VAL A 612 4.57 -6.56 4.83
N TRP A 613 5.03 -6.27 6.04
CA TRP A 613 4.53 -5.21 6.91
C TRP A 613 5.61 -4.18 7.17
N GLY A 614 5.25 -2.96 7.58
CA GLY A 614 6.21 -1.93 8.02
C GLY A 614 7.26 -2.48 8.98
N ASP A 615 6.89 -3.34 9.92
CA ASP A 615 7.80 -3.89 10.94
C ASP A 615 8.35 -5.29 10.66
N GLY A 616 8.01 -5.96 9.55
CA GLY A 616 8.49 -7.33 9.32
C GLY A 616 7.80 -8.06 8.18
N GLY A 617 7.78 -9.40 8.28
CA GLY A 617 7.16 -10.27 7.28
C GLY A 617 6.38 -11.41 7.94
N ALA A 618 5.35 -11.90 7.24
CA ALA A 618 4.46 -12.95 7.71
C ALA A 618 4.27 -14.03 6.63
N TYR A 619 4.57 -15.28 6.97
CA TYR A 619 4.11 -16.45 6.21
C TYR A 619 2.63 -16.70 6.54
N ALA A 620 1.78 -15.80 6.07
CA ALA A 620 0.33 -15.77 6.31
C ALA A 620 -0.38 -15.10 5.12
N THR A 621 -1.72 -15.15 5.11
CA THR A 621 -2.56 -14.34 4.24
C THR A 621 -3.75 -13.76 5.01
N TRP A 622 -4.50 -12.86 4.40
CA TRP A 622 -5.74 -12.34 4.95
C TRP A 622 -6.89 -13.36 4.99
N PHE A 623 -6.80 -14.49 4.28
CA PHE A 623 -7.94 -15.38 4.06
C PHE A 623 -7.67 -16.88 4.26
N SER A 624 -6.42 -17.33 4.22
CA SER A 624 -6.06 -18.76 4.28
C SER A 624 -4.71 -19.05 4.94
N ALA A 625 -4.67 -20.14 5.71
CA ALA A 625 -3.46 -20.65 6.36
C ALA A 625 -2.78 -21.73 5.50
N GLU A 626 -3.37 -22.08 4.36
CA GLU A 626 -2.86 -23.14 3.49
C GLU A 626 -1.56 -22.68 2.82
N PRO A 627 -0.46 -23.45 2.92
CA PRO A 627 0.81 -23.14 2.28
C PRO A 627 0.68 -22.81 0.79
N GLU A 628 -0.23 -23.49 0.08
CA GLU A 628 -0.52 -23.23 -1.33
C GLU A 628 -0.96 -21.79 -1.58
N MET A 629 -1.84 -21.25 -0.73
CA MET A 629 -2.37 -19.90 -0.87
C MET A 629 -1.38 -18.86 -0.35
N ILE A 630 -0.69 -19.13 0.76
CA ILE A 630 0.35 -18.25 1.32
C ILE A 630 1.47 -17.97 0.31
N GLN A 631 1.92 -18.98 -0.43
CA GLN A 631 2.94 -18.78 -1.45
C GLN A 631 2.35 -18.34 -2.79
N GLY A 632 1.23 -18.93 -3.20
CA GLY A 632 0.58 -18.67 -4.50
C GLY A 632 0.10 -17.22 -4.67
N ILE A 633 -0.27 -16.54 -3.58
CA ILE A 633 -0.76 -15.16 -3.63
C ILE A 633 0.29 -14.16 -4.16
N ASN A 634 1.58 -14.48 -4.04
CA ASN A 634 2.70 -13.69 -4.57
C ASN A 634 3.19 -14.17 -5.95
N MET A 635 2.45 -15.09 -6.57
CA MET A 635 2.73 -15.63 -7.90
C MET A 635 1.64 -15.27 -8.91
N LEU A 636 0.39 -15.15 -8.45
CA LEU A 636 -0.77 -14.81 -9.26
C LEU A 636 -0.95 -13.29 -9.43
N PRO A 637 -1.54 -12.80 -10.53
CA PRO A 637 -1.86 -13.56 -11.73
C PRO A 637 -0.60 -13.90 -12.51
N VAL A 638 -0.55 -15.09 -13.12
CA VAL A 638 0.60 -15.44 -13.98
C VAL A 638 0.44 -14.74 -15.33
N THR A 639 1.43 -13.96 -15.74
CA THR A 639 1.42 -13.28 -17.03
C THR A 639 2.84 -13.15 -17.60
N GLY A 640 2.98 -12.79 -18.88
CA GLY A 640 4.29 -12.42 -19.46
C GLY A 640 4.94 -11.18 -18.81
N GLY A 641 4.21 -10.45 -17.95
CA GLY A 641 4.75 -9.40 -17.07
C GLY A 641 5.49 -9.92 -15.83
N HIS A 642 5.27 -11.19 -15.46
CA HIS A 642 5.78 -11.81 -14.25
C HIS A 642 7.08 -12.61 -14.45
N LEU A 643 7.76 -12.42 -15.59
CA LEU A 643 9.04 -13.09 -15.86
C LEU A 643 10.15 -12.74 -14.84
N TYR A 644 9.97 -11.67 -14.05
CA TYR A 644 10.85 -11.34 -12.93
C TYR A 644 10.92 -12.45 -11.87
N LEU A 645 9.84 -13.24 -11.71
CA LEU A 645 9.83 -14.42 -10.85
C LEU A 645 10.82 -15.49 -11.33
N GLY A 646 11.22 -15.49 -12.61
CA GLY A 646 12.18 -16.43 -13.19
C GLY A 646 13.63 -15.98 -13.14
N HIS A 647 13.95 -14.84 -12.52
CA HIS A 647 15.34 -14.35 -12.43
C HIS A 647 16.21 -15.22 -11.50
N HIS A 648 15.58 -15.92 -10.54
CA HIS A 648 16.25 -16.73 -9.53
C HIS A 648 15.72 -18.18 -9.54
N PRO A 649 15.97 -18.96 -10.60
CA PRO A 649 15.35 -20.28 -10.77
C PRO A 649 15.68 -21.28 -9.65
N ALA A 650 16.84 -21.12 -8.98
CA ALA A 650 17.18 -21.91 -7.81
C ALA A 650 16.28 -21.61 -6.60
N SER A 651 15.98 -20.34 -6.36
CA SER A 651 15.06 -19.91 -5.30
C SER A 651 13.64 -20.42 -5.57
N ASN A 652 13.18 -20.42 -6.82
CA ASN A 652 11.86 -20.98 -7.17
C ASN A 652 11.75 -22.47 -6.84
N ARG A 653 12.80 -23.26 -7.13
CA ARG A 653 12.84 -24.68 -6.76
C ARG A 653 12.82 -24.87 -5.25
N ALA A 654 13.60 -24.08 -4.51
CA ALA A 654 13.64 -24.14 -3.05
C ALA A 654 12.28 -23.75 -2.43
N ASN A 655 11.64 -22.70 -2.96
CA ASN A 655 10.32 -22.23 -2.56
C ASN A 655 9.24 -23.31 -2.78
N TYR A 656 9.21 -23.94 -3.96
CA TYR A 656 8.29 -25.06 -4.22
C TYR A 656 8.57 -26.29 -3.33
N GLN A 657 9.84 -26.57 -3.01
CA GLN A 657 10.19 -27.65 -2.07
C GLN A 657 9.74 -27.32 -0.65
N GLU A 658 9.87 -26.06 -0.22
CA GLU A 658 9.33 -25.58 1.04
C GLU A 658 7.81 -25.71 1.08
N LEU A 659 7.11 -25.35 0.00
CA LEU A 659 5.66 -25.55 -0.12
C LEU A 659 5.28 -27.01 0.13
N VAL A 660 5.89 -27.94 -0.60
CA VAL A 660 5.59 -29.36 -0.51
C VAL A 660 5.85 -29.89 0.90
N ARG A 661 6.93 -29.42 1.54
CA ARG A 661 7.25 -29.74 2.94
C ARG A 661 6.16 -29.21 3.88
N ASN A 662 5.80 -27.94 3.75
CA ASN A 662 4.85 -27.26 4.64
C ASN A 662 3.44 -27.82 4.50
N ASN A 663 3.05 -28.18 3.27
CA ASN A 663 1.76 -28.79 2.98
C ASN A 663 1.68 -30.28 3.34
N GLY A 664 2.81 -30.93 3.65
CA GLY A 664 2.88 -32.37 3.88
C GLY A 664 2.71 -33.22 2.61
N GLY A 665 2.85 -32.62 1.43
CA GLY A 665 2.63 -33.26 0.15
C GLY A 665 2.56 -32.28 -1.02
N GLU A 666 2.32 -32.81 -2.22
CA GLU A 666 2.09 -31.97 -3.40
C GLU A 666 0.82 -31.12 -3.25
N PRO A 667 0.77 -29.91 -3.85
CA PRO A 667 -0.36 -29.01 -3.71
C PRO A 667 -1.65 -29.61 -4.27
N THR A 668 -2.77 -29.29 -3.63
CA THR A 668 -4.11 -29.79 -4.02
C THR A 668 -5.05 -28.69 -4.51
N VAL A 669 -4.76 -27.44 -4.16
CA VAL A 669 -5.43 -26.22 -4.63
C VAL A 669 -4.42 -25.31 -5.33
N TRP A 670 -4.89 -24.42 -6.20
CA TRP A 670 -4.05 -23.49 -6.98
C TRP A 670 -2.86 -24.17 -7.67
N GLN A 671 -3.07 -25.42 -8.08
CA GLN A 671 -2.03 -26.28 -8.64
C GLN A 671 -1.42 -25.66 -9.89
N ASP A 672 -2.26 -25.04 -10.72
CA ASP A 672 -1.86 -24.25 -11.89
C ASP A 672 -0.89 -23.12 -11.55
N ILE A 673 -1.26 -22.23 -10.62
CA ILE A 673 -0.42 -21.09 -10.22
C ILE A 673 0.96 -21.59 -9.76
N LEU A 674 0.95 -22.60 -8.89
CA LEU A 674 2.17 -23.17 -8.30
C LEU A 674 3.03 -23.90 -9.35
N TRP A 675 2.43 -24.61 -10.29
CA TRP A 675 3.16 -25.24 -11.39
C TRP A 675 3.66 -24.23 -12.42
N GLN A 676 2.92 -23.13 -12.67
CA GLN A 676 3.37 -22.04 -13.54
C GLN A 676 4.58 -21.31 -12.94
N PHE A 677 4.58 -21.06 -11.63
CA PHE A 677 5.75 -20.53 -10.91
C PHE A 677 6.92 -21.51 -10.93
N LEU A 678 6.67 -22.80 -10.64
CA LEU A 678 7.70 -23.83 -10.74
C LEU A 678 8.28 -23.88 -12.15
N ALA A 679 7.49 -23.65 -13.20
CA ALA A 679 7.99 -23.68 -14.57
C ALA A 679 9.06 -22.61 -14.87
N LEU A 680 9.11 -21.52 -14.10
CA LEU A 680 10.18 -20.53 -14.21
C LEU A 680 11.51 -21.01 -13.59
N GLY A 681 11.48 -22.00 -12.70
CA GLY A 681 12.66 -22.58 -12.04
C GLY A 681 13.06 -23.98 -12.52
N ASP A 682 12.06 -24.83 -12.81
CA ASP A 682 12.17 -26.20 -13.30
C ASP A 682 10.98 -26.53 -14.22
N PRO A 683 11.06 -26.13 -15.50
CA PRO A 683 9.95 -26.29 -16.43
C PRO A 683 9.64 -27.74 -16.81
N ASP A 684 10.61 -28.65 -16.74
CA ASP A 684 10.37 -30.07 -17.01
C ASP A 684 9.59 -30.71 -15.85
N ALA A 685 9.92 -30.38 -14.59
CA ALA A 685 9.17 -30.86 -13.43
C ALA A 685 7.74 -30.33 -13.42
N ALA A 686 7.53 -29.04 -13.72
CA ALA A 686 6.19 -28.45 -13.82
C ALA A 686 5.35 -29.14 -14.92
N LEU A 687 5.93 -29.40 -16.09
CA LEU A 687 5.22 -30.08 -17.18
C LEU A 687 4.87 -31.54 -16.81
N ALA A 688 5.77 -32.24 -16.11
CA ALA A 688 5.49 -33.59 -15.63
C ALA A 688 4.31 -33.61 -14.66
N LYS A 689 4.23 -32.65 -13.73
CA LYS A 689 3.11 -32.51 -12.78
C LYS A 689 1.78 -32.20 -13.47
N LEU A 690 1.79 -31.23 -14.39
CA LEU A 690 0.61 -30.89 -15.19
C LEU A 690 0.07 -32.12 -15.96
N ARG A 691 0.95 -32.91 -16.57
CA ARG A 691 0.56 -34.13 -17.31
C ARG A 691 0.07 -35.26 -16.40
N ALA A 692 0.60 -35.35 -15.19
CA ALA A 692 0.17 -36.34 -14.21
C ALA A 692 -1.22 -36.04 -13.64
N ASN A 693 -1.60 -34.77 -13.57
CA ASN A 693 -2.91 -34.33 -13.08
C ASN A 693 -3.57 -33.33 -14.04
N PRO A 694 -4.08 -33.77 -15.21
CA PRO A 694 -4.74 -32.88 -16.16
C PRO A 694 -6.15 -32.42 -15.71
N GLY A 695 -6.68 -33.02 -14.65
CA GLY A 695 -8.02 -32.77 -14.12
C GLY A 695 -8.11 -31.68 -13.05
N TYR A 696 -6.99 -31.01 -12.71
CA TYR A 696 -6.95 -29.96 -11.69
C TYR A 696 -8.01 -28.87 -11.91
N THR A 697 -8.47 -28.28 -10.82
CA THR A 697 -9.35 -27.10 -10.84
C THR A 697 -8.49 -25.85 -10.98
N PRO A 698 -8.68 -25.02 -12.03
CA PRO A 698 -7.96 -23.77 -12.13
C PRO A 698 -8.31 -22.79 -11.01
N GLU A 699 -7.36 -21.97 -10.60
CA GLU A 699 -7.63 -20.75 -9.83
C GLU A 699 -8.62 -19.85 -10.60
N GLU A 700 -9.43 -19.07 -9.88
CA GLU A 700 -10.59 -18.36 -10.44
C GLU A 700 -10.24 -17.30 -11.51
N GLY A 701 -9.03 -16.73 -11.48
CA GLY A 701 -8.49 -15.84 -12.50
C GLY A 701 -7.77 -16.57 -13.64
N GLU A 702 -7.72 -17.90 -13.61
CA GLU A 702 -6.87 -18.72 -14.48
C GLU A 702 -7.69 -19.68 -15.38
N SER A 703 -7.02 -20.29 -16.36
CA SER A 703 -7.63 -21.21 -17.32
C SER A 703 -6.67 -22.31 -17.72
N ARG A 704 -7.20 -23.52 -17.96
CA ARG A 704 -6.39 -24.64 -18.47
C ARG A 704 -5.67 -24.31 -19.78
N ALA A 705 -6.22 -23.41 -20.59
CA ALA A 705 -5.59 -22.94 -21.82
C ALA A 705 -4.28 -22.19 -21.53
N HIS A 706 -4.32 -21.22 -20.61
CA HIS A 706 -3.12 -20.45 -20.26
C HIS A 706 -2.14 -21.25 -19.41
N THR A 707 -2.57 -22.04 -18.44
CA THR A 707 -1.68 -22.96 -17.70
C THR A 707 -0.90 -23.89 -18.63
N PHE A 708 -1.60 -24.55 -19.58
CA PHE A 708 -0.94 -25.45 -20.53
C PHE A 708 0.00 -24.68 -21.47
N HIS A 709 -0.44 -23.54 -22.01
CA HIS A 709 0.39 -22.69 -22.88
C HIS A 709 1.67 -22.24 -22.18
N TRP A 710 1.56 -21.70 -20.96
CA TRP A 710 2.68 -21.22 -20.17
C TRP A 710 3.70 -22.32 -19.89
N ILE A 711 3.27 -23.41 -19.22
CA ILE A 711 4.16 -24.48 -18.77
C ILE A 711 4.79 -25.19 -19.97
N ARG A 712 4.02 -25.47 -21.02
CA ARG A 712 4.52 -26.22 -22.18
C ARG A 712 5.54 -25.42 -22.99
N ASN A 713 5.34 -24.11 -23.15
CA ASN A 713 6.30 -23.26 -23.84
C ASN A 713 7.54 -23.00 -23.01
N LEU A 714 7.44 -22.78 -21.69
CA LEU A 714 8.62 -22.69 -20.82
C LEU A 714 9.42 -23.99 -20.79
N ALA A 715 8.76 -25.15 -20.85
CA ALA A 715 9.46 -26.42 -21.06
C ALA A 715 10.28 -26.40 -22.35
N ALA A 716 9.79 -25.84 -23.45
CA ALA A 716 10.60 -25.72 -24.67
C ALA A 716 11.72 -24.66 -24.55
N LEU A 717 11.40 -23.48 -24.03
CA LEU A 717 12.27 -22.29 -23.98
C LEU A 717 13.40 -22.41 -22.93
N GLY A 718 13.14 -23.09 -21.82
CA GLY A 718 14.00 -23.11 -20.63
C GLY A 718 13.72 -21.93 -19.68
N THR A 719 14.74 -21.48 -18.96
CA THR A 719 14.62 -20.42 -17.94
C THR A 719 14.86 -19.04 -18.54
N VAL A 720 14.36 -17.99 -17.88
CA VAL A 720 14.67 -16.60 -18.23
C VAL A 720 16.18 -16.34 -18.11
N HIS A 721 16.75 -15.60 -19.05
CA HIS A 721 18.17 -15.24 -19.07
C HIS A 721 18.36 -13.73 -18.89
N THR A 722 18.79 -13.31 -17.70
CA THR A 722 18.92 -11.90 -17.30
C THR A 722 20.23 -11.22 -17.72
N GLY A 723 21.21 -12.00 -18.24
CA GLY A 723 22.49 -11.45 -18.70
C GLY A 723 22.43 -10.72 -20.05
N ILE A 724 21.27 -10.72 -20.72
CA ILE A 724 21.07 -10.06 -22.02
C ILE A 724 19.81 -9.20 -21.93
N THR A 725 19.93 -7.94 -22.31
CA THR A 725 18.82 -6.98 -22.38
C THR A 725 18.50 -6.65 -23.83
N ALA A 726 17.41 -5.92 -24.07
CA ALA A 726 17.01 -5.49 -25.42
C ALA A 726 16.68 -4.00 -25.45
N ASN A 727 16.78 -3.39 -26.62
CA ASN A 727 16.42 -1.99 -26.83
C ASN A 727 14.90 -1.73 -26.96
N HIS A 728 14.08 -2.68 -26.50
CA HIS A 728 12.62 -2.66 -26.59
C HIS A 728 12.04 -3.29 -25.33
N PRO A 729 11.02 -2.68 -24.69
CA PRO A 729 10.52 -3.15 -23.41
C PRO A 729 9.76 -4.48 -23.50
N LEU A 730 9.17 -4.77 -24.67
CA LEU A 730 8.43 -6.01 -24.93
C LEU A 730 9.33 -7.13 -25.49
N ALA A 731 10.45 -7.40 -24.84
CA ALA A 731 11.43 -8.39 -25.28
C ALA A 731 12.13 -9.08 -24.11
N SER A 732 12.34 -10.38 -24.22
CA SER A 732 13.02 -11.19 -23.19
C SER A 732 13.84 -12.29 -23.86
N VAL A 733 14.80 -12.84 -23.12
CA VAL A 733 15.65 -13.95 -23.58
C VAL A 733 15.42 -15.16 -22.67
N PHE A 734 15.29 -16.33 -23.27
CA PHE A 734 15.22 -17.61 -22.58
C PHE A 734 16.45 -18.46 -22.94
N GLN A 735 16.82 -19.39 -22.08
CA GLN A 735 17.93 -20.29 -22.31
C GLN A 735 17.61 -21.72 -21.85
N ARG A 736 17.95 -22.69 -22.71
CA ARG A 736 17.94 -24.12 -22.37
C ARG A 736 19.25 -24.77 -22.82
N ASN A 737 19.92 -25.48 -21.92
CA ASN A 737 21.16 -26.22 -22.22
C ASN A 737 22.24 -25.37 -22.94
N GLY A 738 22.38 -24.10 -22.54
CA GLY A 738 23.33 -23.15 -23.13
C GLY A 738 22.91 -22.53 -24.46
N VAL A 739 21.76 -22.94 -25.03
CA VAL A 739 21.21 -22.37 -26.27
C VAL A 739 20.12 -21.37 -25.94
N ARG A 740 20.16 -20.20 -26.59
CA ARG A 740 19.27 -19.07 -26.30
C ARG A 740 18.12 -18.98 -27.31
N THR A 741 16.96 -18.52 -26.83
CA THR A 741 15.84 -18.07 -27.65
C THR A 741 15.56 -16.60 -27.33
N TYR A 742 15.64 -15.76 -28.34
CA TYR A 742 15.36 -14.33 -28.25
C TYR A 742 13.90 -14.12 -28.61
N VAL A 743 13.14 -13.41 -27.77
CA VAL A 743 11.71 -13.18 -27.96
C VAL A 743 11.45 -11.69 -27.96
N ALA A 744 10.66 -11.22 -28.93
CA ALA A 744 10.16 -9.85 -28.93
C ALA A 744 8.72 -9.79 -29.47
N SER A 745 7.94 -8.87 -28.90
CA SER A 745 6.57 -8.59 -29.34
C SER A 745 6.47 -7.17 -29.87
N ASN A 746 5.88 -7.04 -31.05
CA ASN A 746 5.53 -5.78 -31.67
C ASN A 746 4.02 -5.64 -31.67
N ILE A 747 3.50 -4.87 -30.72
CA ILE A 747 2.07 -4.61 -30.61
C ILE A 747 1.64 -3.39 -31.42
N THR A 748 2.51 -2.81 -32.26
CA THR A 748 2.24 -1.62 -33.08
C THR A 748 1.92 -1.99 -34.54
N ALA A 749 1.41 -1.02 -35.31
CA ALA A 749 1.01 -1.20 -36.71
C ALA A 749 2.18 -1.17 -37.73
N ALA A 750 3.42 -0.89 -37.31
CA ALA A 750 4.60 -0.89 -38.19
C ALA A 750 5.62 -1.95 -37.76
N PRO A 751 6.32 -2.61 -38.70
CA PRO A 751 7.39 -3.55 -38.35
C PRO A 751 8.52 -2.84 -37.60
N LEU A 752 9.17 -3.55 -36.67
CA LEU A 752 10.32 -3.06 -35.92
C LEU A 752 11.46 -4.08 -35.89
N THR A 753 12.66 -3.62 -35.53
CA THR A 753 13.82 -4.48 -35.29
C THR A 753 14.28 -4.29 -33.85
N VAL A 754 14.20 -5.34 -33.04
CA VAL A 754 14.76 -5.35 -31.68
C VAL A 754 16.22 -5.76 -31.75
N THR A 755 17.08 -5.01 -31.06
CA THR A 755 18.51 -5.32 -30.90
C THR A 755 18.77 -5.67 -29.45
N PHE A 756 19.37 -6.83 -29.24
CA PHE A 756 19.78 -7.33 -27.93
C PHE A 756 21.21 -6.89 -27.61
N SER A 757 21.55 -6.85 -26.32
CA SER A 757 22.85 -6.36 -25.84
C SER A 757 24.05 -7.22 -26.25
N ASP A 758 23.82 -8.43 -26.75
CA ASP A 758 24.85 -9.29 -27.34
C ASP A 758 25.01 -9.10 -28.87
N GLY A 759 24.31 -8.14 -29.46
CA GLY A 759 24.34 -7.81 -30.88
C GLY A 759 23.31 -8.55 -31.73
N THR A 760 22.56 -9.51 -31.16
CA THR A 760 21.49 -10.21 -31.87
C THR A 760 20.41 -9.23 -32.32
N ARG A 761 19.94 -9.37 -33.56
CA ARG A 761 18.85 -8.57 -34.13
C ARG A 761 17.67 -9.46 -34.48
N LEU A 762 16.48 -9.04 -34.10
CA LEU A 762 15.23 -9.75 -34.37
C LEU A 762 14.27 -8.80 -35.08
N ALA A 763 13.94 -9.14 -36.33
CA ALA A 763 12.86 -8.47 -37.06
C ALA A 763 11.51 -8.95 -36.52
N VAL A 764 10.64 -8.02 -36.14
CA VAL A 764 9.32 -8.31 -35.58
C VAL A 764 8.26 -7.60 -36.43
N PRO A 765 7.49 -8.32 -37.25
CA PRO A 765 6.43 -7.70 -38.05
C PRO A 765 5.36 -7.04 -37.17
N ALA A 766 4.60 -6.11 -37.75
CA ALA A 766 3.49 -5.45 -37.07
C ALA A 766 2.49 -6.45 -36.49
N GLY A 767 2.05 -6.22 -35.24
CA GLY A 767 1.06 -7.06 -34.55
C GLY A 767 1.52 -8.49 -34.23
N LYS A 768 2.82 -8.79 -34.29
CA LYS A 768 3.38 -10.13 -34.08
C LYS A 768 4.25 -10.22 -32.83
N THR A 769 4.28 -11.42 -32.26
CA THR A 769 5.42 -11.90 -31.47
C THR A 769 6.31 -12.75 -32.39
N ALA A 770 7.61 -12.62 -32.24
CA ALA A 770 8.59 -13.37 -33.01
C ALA A 770 9.71 -13.91 -32.10
N THR A 771 10.32 -15.00 -32.53
CA THR A 771 11.50 -15.59 -31.88
C THR A 771 12.63 -15.89 -32.87
N SER A 772 13.85 -15.89 -32.38
CA SER A 772 15.04 -16.42 -33.08
C SER A 772 15.96 -17.16 -32.10
N GLY A 773 16.99 -17.83 -32.63
CA GLY A 773 17.90 -18.66 -31.84
C GLY A 773 17.47 -20.13 -31.88
N ALA A 774 17.30 -20.77 -30.73
CA ALA A 774 16.92 -22.18 -30.65
C ALA A 774 15.56 -22.47 -31.32
N TYR A 775 14.62 -21.52 -31.24
CA TYR A 775 13.34 -21.59 -31.92
C TYR A 775 13.15 -20.36 -32.82
N THR A 776 12.81 -20.61 -34.07
CA THR A 776 12.34 -19.58 -35.01
C THR A 776 10.84 -19.73 -35.17
N TRP A 777 10.08 -18.79 -34.63
CA TRP A 777 8.62 -18.81 -34.62
C TRP A 777 8.08 -17.38 -34.77
N SER A 778 6.89 -17.24 -35.35
CA SER A 778 6.15 -15.98 -35.34
C SER A 778 4.64 -16.23 -35.34
N GLY A 779 3.91 -15.49 -34.51
CA GLY A 779 2.46 -15.59 -34.35
C GLY A 779 1.83 -14.28 -33.90
N GLY A 780 0.50 -14.25 -33.90
CA GLY A 780 -0.32 -13.05 -33.65
C GLY A 780 -0.86 -12.45 -34.94
N THR A 781 -1.92 -11.65 -34.87
CA THR A 781 -2.53 -11.01 -36.05
C THR A 781 -3.13 -9.64 -35.76
N ALA A 782 -2.76 -9.03 -34.63
CA ALA A 782 -3.29 -7.73 -34.26
C ALA A 782 -3.03 -6.67 -35.34
N THR A 783 -3.99 -5.76 -35.49
CA THR A 783 -3.87 -4.60 -36.39
C THR A 783 -2.81 -3.60 -35.92
N GLY A 784 -2.44 -3.69 -34.63
CA GLY A 784 -1.36 -2.91 -34.02
C GLY A 784 -1.84 -1.56 -33.47
N GLY A 785 -1.27 -1.17 -32.34
CA GLY A 785 -1.36 0.14 -31.74
C GLY A 785 -0.62 1.23 -32.53
N VAL A 786 -0.70 2.46 -32.04
CA VAL A 786 -0.18 3.64 -32.75
C VAL A 786 1.35 3.67 -32.84
N THR A 787 1.88 4.09 -33.99
CA THR A 787 3.31 4.27 -34.22
C THR A 787 3.70 5.72 -33.89
N GLY A 788 4.01 5.99 -32.62
CA GLY A 788 4.72 7.20 -32.15
C GLY A 788 4.31 8.56 -32.74
N THR A 789 3.34 9.22 -32.13
CA THR A 789 3.33 10.68 -31.94
C THR A 789 2.59 10.96 -30.63
N PRO A 790 3.12 11.77 -29.68
CA PRO A 790 2.40 12.06 -28.45
C PRO A 790 1.09 12.79 -28.78
N PRO A 791 -0.07 12.38 -28.26
CA PRO A 791 -1.22 13.26 -28.23
C PRO A 791 -0.89 14.46 -27.33
N PRO A 792 -1.36 15.67 -27.64
CA PRO A 792 -1.23 16.78 -26.71
C PRO A 792 -1.95 16.42 -25.40
N THR A 793 -1.28 16.62 -24.28
CA THR A 793 -1.87 16.60 -22.93
C THR A 793 -2.99 17.64 -22.91
N THR A 794 -4.23 17.22 -23.15
CA THR A 794 -5.39 18.10 -23.00
C THR A 794 -5.80 18.06 -21.53
N THR A 795 -5.68 19.22 -20.88
CA THR A 795 -6.19 19.46 -19.54
C THR A 795 -7.73 19.39 -19.56
N PRO A 796 -8.37 18.55 -18.73
CA PRO A 796 -9.82 18.55 -18.55
C PRO A 796 -10.31 19.87 -17.89
N PRO A 797 -11.60 20.22 -18.01
CA PRO A 797 -12.11 21.54 -17.67
C PRO A 797 -11.98 21.83 -16.17
N THR A 798 -11.31 22.93 -15.82
CA THR A 798 -11.25 23.47 -14.47
C THR A 798 -12.47 24.34 -14.22
N THR A 799 -13.47 23.80 -13.51
CA THR A 799 -14.58 24.63 -13.00
C THR A 799 -14.33 24.91 -11.51
N PRO A 800 -14.23 26.18 -11.07
CA PRO A 800 -14.00 26.51 -9.66
C PRO A 800 -15.28 26.31 -8.82
N PRO A 801 -15.18 25.84 -7.57
CA PRO A 801 -16.35 25.62 -6.72
C PRO A 801 -16.89 26.95 -6.14
N PRO A 802 -18.22 27.09 -5.97
CA PRO A 802 -18.82 28.24 -5.30
C PRO A 802 -18.59 28.17 -3.79
N THR A 803 -18.19 29.30 -3.20
CA THR A 803 -17.99 29.49 -1.76
C THR A 803 -19.31 29.81 -1.06
N THR A 804 -19.69 28.99 -0.08
CA THR A 804 -20.62 29.40 0.99
C THR A 804 -20.12 28.88 2.34
N ALA A 805 -20.18 29.75 3.36
CA ALA A 805 -19.66 29.50 4.70
C ALA A 805 -20.77 28.97 5.64
N PRO A 806 -20.47 28.02 6.55
CA PRO A 806 -21.37 27.68 7.67
C PRO A 806 -20.99 28.40 8.98
N PRO A 807 -21.94 28.54 9.93
CA PRO A 807 -21.85 29.45 11.07
C PRO A 807 -21.17 28.87 12.33
N THR A 808 -20.99 29.76 13.30
CA THR A 808 -20.12 29.79 14.48
C THR A 808 -20.46 28.86 15.66
N THR A 809 -19.41 28.53 16.42
CA THR A 809 -19.24 27.75 17.66
C THR A 809 -20.01 28.21 18.91
N PRO A 810 -20.13 27.31 19.93
CA PRO A 810 -19.93 27.65 21.35
C PRO A 810 -18.81 26.81 22.08
N PRO A 811 -18.41 27.15 23.33
CA PRO A 811 -17.04 27.02 23.89
C PRO A 811 -16.73 25.76 24.75
N PRO A 812 -15.45 25.54 25.16
CA PRO A 812 -14.97 24.26 25.70
C PRO A 812 -15.07 24.15 27.22
N THR A 813 -15.28 22.93 27.73
CA THR A 813 -15.20 22.60 29.16
C THR A 813 -14.02 21.68 29.46
N THR A 814 -13.31 22.05 30.52
CA THR A 814 -12.11 21.46 31.16
C THR A 814 -12.20 19.97 31.54
N PRO A 815 -11.08 19.23 31.59
CA PRO A 815 -11.05 17.84 32.07
C PRO A 815 -10.98 17.74 33.61
N PRO A 816 -11.68 16.78 34.26
CA PRO A 816 -11.56 16.50 35.70
C PRO A 816 -10.56 15.35 36.00
N PRO A 817 -10.19 15.13 37.27
CA PRO A 817 -9.01 14.34 37.68
C PRO A 817 -9.27 12.83 37.75
N SER A 818 -8.18 12.05 37.82
CA SER A 818 -8.18 10.58 37.89
C SER A 818 -8.84 10.04 39.16
N ALA A 819 -9.94 9.30 38.99
CA ALA A 819 -10.58 8.47 40.02
C ALA A 819 -10.31 6.97 39.74
N ASP A 820 -10.19 6.15 40.78
CA ASP A 820 -10.10 4.69 40.66
C ASP A 820 -11.47 4.10 40.31
N PHE A 821 -11.58 3.53 39.11
CA PHE A 821 -12.82 3.00 38.53
C PHE A 821 -13.06 1.52 38.90
N PRO A 822 -14.30 1.11 39.27
CA PRO A 822 -14.62 -0.27 39.61
C PRO A 822 -14.41 -1.18 38.40
N THR A 823 -13.54 -2.18 38.59
CA THR A 823 -13.24 -3.22 37.61
C THR A 823 -14.23 -4.38 37.73
N ARG A 824 -14.69 -4.91 36.60
CA ARG A 824 -15.59 -6.06 36.49
C ARG A 824 -15.04 -7.03 35.45
N TYR A 825 -14.91 -8.30 35.81
CA TYR A 825 -14.44 -9.38 34.96
C TYR A 825 -15.60 -10.09 34.29
N LEU A 826 -15.40 -10.50 33.04
CA LEU A 826 -16.32 -11.36 32.30
C LEU A 826 -16.25 -12.76 32.91
N LEU A 827 -17.36 -13.34 33.35
CA LEU A 827 -17.39 -14.60 34.09
C LEU A 827 -18.10 -15.73 33.32
N PRO A 828 -17.77 -17.01 33.62
CA PRO A 828 -18.55 -18.15 33.17
C PRO A 828 -20.03 -17.99 33.52
N GLY A 829 -20.93 -18.33 32.59
CA GLY A 829 -22.37 -18.15 32.76
C GLY A 829 -22.90 -16.75 32.45
N GLY A 830 -22.07 -15.84 31.89
CA GLY A 830 -22.52 -14.54 31.39
C GLY A 830 -22.62 -13.44 32.45
N GLY A 831 -21.93 -13.58 33.58
CA GLY A 831 -21.89 -12.56 34.64
C GLY A 831 -20.77 -11.51 34.44
N LEU A 832 -20.95 -10.32 35.02
CA LEU A 832 -19.91 -9.32 35.21
C LEU A 832 -19.72 -9.04 36.72
N ALA A 833 -18.59 -9.48 37.31
CA ALA A 833 -18.36 -9.29 38.76
C ALA A 833 -16.86 -9.21 39.10
N ALA A 834 -16.48 -9.50 40.35
CA ALA A 834 -15.06 -9.63 40.73
C ALA A 834 -14.38 -10.79 40.00
N ALA A 835 -13.04 -10.79 39.94
CA ALA A 835 -12.27 -11.83 39.28
C ALA A 835 -12.63 -13.23 39.80
N GLY A 836 -12.94 -14.14 38.87
CA GLY A 836 -13.21 -15.55 39.15
C GLY A 836 -11.98 -16.43 38.93
N SER A 837 -12.18 -17.75 38.83
CA SER A 837 -11.14 -18.66 38.34
C SER A 837 -10.97 -18.52 36.81
N PRO A 838 -9.75 -18.73 36.26
CA PRO A 838 -9.51 -18.69 34.82
C PRO A 838 -10.46 -19.60 34.05
N ALA A 839 -11.03 -19.08 32.96
CA ALA A 839 -11.93 -19.82 32.08
C ALA A 839 -11.87 -19.25 30.65
N THR A 840 -12.60 -19.86 29.71
CA THR A 840 -12.69 -19.40 28.32
C THR A 840 -14.12 -19.41 27.82
N ALA A 841 -14.42 -18.57 26.82
CA ALA A 841 -15.63 -18.60 26.02
C ALA A 841 -15.27 -18.59 24.53
N THR A 842 -16.14 -19.12 23.68
CA THR A 842 -15.93 -19.12 22.22
C THR A 842 -16.74 -18.01 21.57
N VAL A 843 -16.05 -17.08 20.91
CA VAL A 843 -16.67 -16.10 20.01
C VAL A 843 -16.83 -16.78 18.65
N ALA A 844 -18.06 -16.88 18.15
CA ALA A 844 -18.32 -17.51 16.85
C ALA A 844 -17.80 -16.63 15.70
N GLY A 845 -17.30 -17.25 14.62
CA GLY A 845 -16.85 -16.54 13.43
C GLY A 845 -17.96 -15.75 12.73
N ALA A 846 -17.59 -14.74 11.95
CA ALA A 846 -18.53 -13.88 11.23
C ALA A 846 -19.19 -14.57 10.01
N GLY A 847 -18.69 -15.76 9.64
CA GLY A 847 -19.19 -16.56 8.53
C GLY A 847 -18.87 -15.94 7.16
N GLY A 848 -17.78 -15.18 7.06
CA GLY A 848 -17.27 -14.62 5.80
C GLY A 848 -17.96 -13.33 5.37
N ALA A 849 -18.93 -12.86 6.16
CA ALA A 849 -19.56 -11.57 6.01
C ALA A 849 -18.87 -10.52 6.88
N ASN A 850 -18.88 -9.27 6.42
CA ASN A 850 -18.54 -8.14 7.27
C ASN A 850 -19.73 -7.80 8.20
N ARG A 851 -19.50 -7.89 9.51
CA ARG A 851 -20.45 -7.63 10.61
C ARG A 851 -20.00 -6.47 11.50
N ASP A 852 -19.12 -5.60 10.99
CA ASP A 852 -18.63 -4.42 11.71
C ASP A 852 -19.81 -3.56 12.19
N GLY A 853 -19.79 -3.23 13.49
CA GLY A 853 -20.80 -2.43 14.17
C GLY A 853 -22.11 -3.16 14.49
N THR A 854 -22.31 -4.40 14.04
CA THR A 854 -23.58 -5.13 14.18
C THR A 854 -23.40 -6.46 14.93
N PRO A 855 -23.71 -6.51 16.25
CA PRO A 855 -23.60 -7.74 17.03
C PRO A 855 -24.36 -8.90 16.39
N THR A 856 -23.62 -9.96 16.07
CA THR A 856 -24.16 -11.18 15.47
C THR A 856 -23.65 -12.36 16.27
N ASN A 857 -24.56 -13.16 16.84
CA ASN A 857 -24.23 -14.25 17.77
C ASN A 857 -23.25 -13.87 18.90
N PRO A 858 -23.45 -12.73 19.60
CA PRO A 858 -22.48 -12.25 20.58
C PRO A 858 -22.43 -13.13 21.83
N GLN A 859 -21.25 -13.23 22.43
CA GLN A 859 -21.11 -13.60 23.84
C GLN A 859 -21.57 -12.43 24.71
N VAL A 860 -22.51 -12.67 25.61
CA VAL A 860 -23.17 -11.62 26.41
C VAL A 860 -22.84 -11.78 27.88
N PHE A 861 -22.34 -10.69 28.49
CA PHE A 861 -22.01 -10.62 29.91
C PHE A 861 -22.76 -9.46 30.56
N THR A 862 -23.41 -9.67 31.71
CA THR A 862 -24.28 -8.67 32.34
C THR A 862 -24.03 -8.55 33.84
N ALA A 863 -24.08 -7.32 34.36
CA ALA A 863 -24.25 -7.00 35.78
C ALA A 863 -25.55 -6.22 35.95
N THR A 864 -26.38 -6.60 36.92
CA THR A 864 -27.67 -5.95 37.23
C THR A 864 -27.68 -5.48 38.69
N GLY A 865 -28.61 -4.60 39.05
CA GLY A 865 -28.76 -4.10 40.41
C GLY A 865 -27.58 -3.23 40.85
N LEU A 866 -27.02 -2.45 39.93
CA LEU A 866 -25.90 -1.56 40.21
C LEU A 866 -26.39 -0.19 40.71
N ASP A 867 -25.91 0.21 41.89
CA ASP A 867 -26.11 1.54 42.46
C ASP A 867 -24.75 2.24 42.57
N LEU A 868 -24.35 2.97 41.52
CA LEU A 868 -23.03 3.59 41.41
C LEU A 868 -23.13 5.04 40.92
N ALA A 869 -22.36 5.94 41.53
CA ALA A 869 -22.31 7.33 41.07
C ALA A 869 -21.37 7.44 39.87
N TYR A 870 -21.75 8.21 38.84
CA TYR A 870 -20.85 8.48 37.72
C TYR A 870 -19.71 9.41 38.19
N ALA A 871 -18.47 8.96 38.04
CA ALA A 871 -17.30 9.63 38.58
C ALA A 871 -16.52 10.43 37.50
N GLY A 872 -17.05 10.52 36.29
CA GLY A 872 -16.35 11.06 35.12
C GLY A 872 -15.49 10.01 34.41
N GLY A 873 -14.97 10.33 33.23
CA GLY A 873 -14.14 9.40 32.44
C GLY A 873 -14.88 8.67 31.33
N GLN A 874 -14.29 7.60 30.81
CA GLN A 874 -14.85 6.78 29.73
C GLN A 874 -14.79 5.31 30.11
N THR A 875 -15.64 4.50 29.49
CA THR A 875 -15.57 3.05 29.58
C THR A 875 -14.22 2.55 29.05
N THR A 876 -13.56 1.69 29.82
CA THR A 876 -12.31 1.04 29.42
C THR A 876 -12.44 -0.47 29.56
N PHE A 877 -11.72 -1.25 28.76
CA PHE A 877 -11.77 -2.70 28.81
C PHE A 877 -10.44 -3.30 28.35
N ASP A 878 -10.22 -4.56 28.69
CA ASP A 878 -9.06 -5.34 28.29
C ASP A 878 -9.55 -6.76 28.07
N LEU A 879 -9.72 -7.16 26.80
CA LEU A 879 -10.15 -8.48 26.38
C LEU A 879 -8.95 -9.28 25.89
N PHE A 880 -8.87 -10.53 26.33
CA PHE A 880 -7.83 -11.47 25.92
C PHE A 880 -8.41 -12.39 24.84
N LEU A 881 -7.92 -12.24 23.61
CA LEU A 881 -8.40 -12.96 22.44
C LEU A 881 -7.31 -13.88 21.90
N ASP A 882 -7.68 -15.08 21.47
CA ASP A 882 -6.76 -16.05 20.85
C ASP A 882 -7.49 -16.72 19.68
N ALA A 883 -7.10 -16.37 18.45
CA ALA A 883 -7.67 -16.96 17.24
C ALA A 883 -7.03 -18.31 16.88
N GLY A 884 -6.07 -18.79 17.67
CA GLY A 884 -5.30 -20.00 17.36
C GLY A 884 -4.56 -19.81 16.04
N ASN A 885 -4.76 -20.74 15.11
CA ASN A 885 -4.17 -20.65 13.77
C ASN A 885 -5.12 -20.00 12.74
N ALA A 886 -6.20 -19.35 13.19
CA ALA A 886 -7.22 -18.81 12.29
C ALA A 886 -6.81 -17.45 11.72
N VAL A 887 -6.71 -17.39 10.39
CA VAL A 887 -6.37 -16.19 9.62
C VAL A 887 -7.61 -15.36 9.29
N GLY A 888 -7.42 -14.04 9.22
CA GLY A 888 -8.46 -13.09 8.83
C GLY A 888 -9.55 -12.84 9.88
N ASN A 889 -9.31 -13.18 11.15
CA ASN A 889 -10.28 -12.97 12.22
C ASN A 889 -10.22 -11.54 12.78
N GLY A 890 -11.39 -10.99 13.12
CA GLY A 890 -11.47 -9.70 13.80
C GLY A 890 -12.65 -9.65 14.78
N VAL A 891 -12.39 -9.37 16.05
CA VAL A 891 -13.38 -9.42 17.14
C VAL A 891 -13.75 -8.00 17.59
N GLN A 892 -15.01 -7.78 17.90
CA GLN A 892 -15.59 -6.49 18.26
C GLN A 892 -16.35 -6.56 19.59
N VAL A 893 -16.39 -5.44 20.31
CA VAL A 893 -17.13 -5.33 21.59
C VAL A 893 -18.10 -4.15 21.61
N ARG A 894 -19.23 -4.33 22.29
CA ARG A 894 -20.22 -3.31 22.64
C ARG A 894 -20.48 -3.31 24.15
N VAL A 895 -20.55 -2.12 24.74
CA VAL A 895 -20.91 -1.91 26.15
C VAL A 895 -22.17 -1.05 26.22
N SER A 896 -23.20 -1.55 26.90
CA SER A 896 -24.50 -0.88 27.04
C SER A 896 -24.83 -0.65 28.52
N TYR A 897 -25.40 0.52 28.82
CA TYR A 897 -25.76 0.98 30.15
C TYR A 897 -27.25 1.29 30.21
N ASP A 898 -27.96 0.57 31.07
CA ASP A 898 -29.29 0.91 31.58
C ASP A 898 -29.07 1.62 32.92
N LEU A 899 -29.18 2.94 32.90
CA LEU A 899 -28.86 3.80 34.02
C LEU A 899 -29.92 3.74 35.13
N THR A 900 -31.15 3.33 34.79
CA THR A 900 -32.31 3.44 35.69
C THR A 900 -32.92 2.09 36.09
N GLY A 901 -32.40 0.99 35.56
CA GLY A 901 -32.89 -0.37 35.80
C GLY A 901 -34.24 -0.64 35.14
N ASN A 902 -34.61 0.13 34.11
CA ASN A 902 -35.92 0.07 33.47
C ASN A 902 -35.97 -0.90 32.25
N GLY A 903 -34.82 -1.49 31.89
CA GLY A 903 -34.68 -2.39 30.75
C GLY A 903 -34.39 -1.71 29.40
N SER A 904 -34.21 -0.38 29.37
CA SER A 904 -33.79 0.39 28.19
C SER A 904 -32.33 0.83 28.31
N TRP A 905 -31.66 1.04 27.19
CA TRP A 905 -30.24 1.44 27.16
C TRP A 905 -30.12 2.95 26.96
N GLU A 906 -29.83 3.71 28.01
CA GLU A 906 -29.58 5.16 27.89
C GLU A 906 -28.20 5.49 27.34
N ARG A 907 -27.25 4.54 27.36
CA ARG A 907 -25.94 4.68 26.71
C ARG A 907 -25.52 3.37 26.07
N VAL A 908 -25.18 3.41 24.78
CA VAL A 908 -24.61 2.26 24.05
C VAL A 908 -23.33 2.71 23.37
N GLU A 909 -22.26 1.95 23.58
CA GLU A 909 -20.93 2.18 23.04
C GLU A 909 -20.48 0.94 22.28
N THR A 910 -20.25 1.06 20.97
CA THR A 910 -19.62 0.01 20.17
C THR A 910 -18.21 0.44 19.84
N TYR A 911 -17.24 -0.45 20.05
CA TYR A 911 -15.83 -0.22 19.75
C TYR A 911 -15.46 -0.83 18.41
N ARG A 912 -14.43 -0.32 17.75
CA ARG A 912 -13.93 -0.87 16.47
C ARG A 912 -13.36 -2.27 16.71
N TYR A 913 -13.50 -3.14 15.72
CA TYR A 913 -12.98 -4.50 15.83
C TYR A 913 -11.44 -4.50 15.92
N PHE A 914 -10.91 -5.55 16.55
CA PHE A 914 -9.49 -5.85 16.66
C PHE A 914 -9.19 -7.05 15.78
N ALA A 915 -8.37 -6.83 14.75
CA ALA A 915 -7.87 -7.90 13.89
C ALA A 915 -6.88 -8.73 14.71
N THR A 916 -7.14 -10.03 14.83
CA THR A 916 -6.29 -10.96 15.56
C THR A 916 -5.24 -11.56 14.64
N ASP A 917 -4.04 -11.81 15.15
CA ASP A 917 -3.07 -12.65 14.45
C ASP A 917 -3.53 -14.13 14.42
N PRO A 918 -3.07 -14.92 13.44
CA PRO A 918 -3.30 -16.36 13.36
C PRO A 918 -2.22 -17.15 14.14
N VAL A 919 -1.78 -16.67 15.29
CA VAL A 919 -0.79 -17.36 16.14
C VAL A 919 -1.44 -17.78 17.46
N PRO A 920 -1.27 -19.05 17.90
CA PRO A 920 -1.75 -19.48 19.21
C PRO A 920 -1.13 -18.66 20.34
N GLY A 921 -1.98 -17.95 21.08
CA GLY A 921 -1.57 -17.03 22.12
C GLY A 921 -2.60 -15.94 22.33
N TYR A 922 -2.65 -15.39 23.55
CA TYR A 922 -3.59 -14.30 23.82
C TYR A 922 -3.02 -12.96 23.39
N GLU A 923 -3.76 -12.28 22.53
CA GLU A 923 -3.63 -10.88 22.19
C GLU A 923 -4.56 -10.02 23.05
N ARG A 924 -4.25 -8.72 23.16
CA ARG A 924 -4.99 -7.78 24.01
C ARG A 924 -5.79 -6.81 23.17
N TYR A 925 -7.11 -6.97 23.20
CA TYR A 925 -8.06 -6.03 22.63
C TYR A 925 -8.56 -5.07 23.71
N THR A 926 -8.22 -3.79 23.57
CA THR A 926 -8.56 -2.76 24.58
C THR A 926 -9.38 -1.63 23.96
N GLN A 927 -9.91 -0.73 24.78
CA GLN A 927 -10.62 0.46 24.30
C GLN A 927 -9.78 1.37 23.39
N GLN A 928 -8.45 1.17 23.35
CA GLN A 928 -7.55 1.92 22.46
C GLN A 928 -7.85 1.70 20.98
N SER A 929 -8.55 0.61 20.62
CA SER A 929 -9.07 0.40 19.26
C SER A 929 -10.08 1.47 18.83
N GLY A 930 -10.62 2.25 19.77
CA GLY A 930 -11.48 3.40 19.51
C GLY A 930 -12.97 3.04 19.40
N LEU A 931 -13.83 4.05 19.58
CA LEU A 931 -15.28 3.92 19.41
C LEU A 931 -15.61 3.81 17.91
N HIS A 932 -16.39 2.79 17.56
CA HIS A 932 -17.08 2.66 16.28
C HIS A 932 -18.34 3.55 16.27
N SER A 933 -19.14 3.51 17.33
CA SER A 933 -20.34 4.34 17.48
C SER A 933 -20.72 4.48 18.95
N ALA A 934 -21.32 5.61 19.33
CA ALA A 934 -21.91 5.75 20.66
C ALA A 934 -23.23 6.55 20.62
N THR A 935 -24.18 6.20 21.47
CA THR A 935 -25.47 6.90 21.61
C THR A 935 -25.73 7.25 23.07
N GLY A 936 -26.44 8.34 23.33
CA GLY A 936 -26.78 8.78 24.68
C GLY A 936 -25.59 9.23 25.53
N ALA A 937 -25.77 9.33 26.84
CA ALA A 937 -24.77 9.86 27.78
C ALA A 937 -24.62 8.97 29.02
N LEU A 938 -23.40 8.86 29.55
CA LEU A 938 -23.16 8.20 30.84
C LEU A 938 -23.79 9.02 31.98
N GLY A 939 -24.25 8.32 33.00
CA GLY A 939 -24.83 8.92 34.21
C GLY A 939 -24.80 7.93 35.38
N ASN A 940 -25.38 8.34 36.50
CA ASN A 940 -25.48 7.49 37.68
C ASN A 940 -26.26 6.21 37.36
N LEU A 941 -25.80 5.09 37.88
CA LEU A 941 -26.54 3.83 37.88
C LEU A 941 -27.40 3.79 39.16
N SER A 942 -28.70 3.61 39.00
CA SER A 942 -29.66 3.41 40.10
C SER A 942 -30.44 2.13 39.81
N ASN A 943 -30.17 1.06 40.56
CA ASN A 943 -30.60 -0.31 40.24
C ASN A 943 -30.29 -0.69 38.77
N GLY A 944 -29.22 -0.13 38.22
CA GLY A 944 -28.92 -0.16 36.79
C GLY A 944 -28.32 -1.47 36.31
N THR A 945 -28.22 -1.60 34.99
CA THR A 945 -27.64 -2.77 34.31
C THR A 945 -26.52 -2.35 33.37
N VAL A 946 -25.39 -3.06 33.40
CA VAL A 946 -24.33 -2.94 32.40
C VAL A 946 -24.19 -4.25 31.65
N ARG A 947 -24.14 -4.19 30.32
CA ARG A 947 -23.98 -5.34 29.42
C ARG A 947 -22.77 -5.17 28.51
N VAL A 948 -21.97 -6.22 28.38
CA VAL A 948 -20.87 -6.34 27.43
C VAL A 948 -21.23 -7.44 26.41
N GLU A 949 -21.16 -7.11 25.12
CA GLU A 949 -21.39 -8.02 24.00
C GLU A 949 -20.11 -8.15 23.17
N VAL A 950 -19.62 -9.38 22.92
CA VAL A 950 -18.40 -9.65 22.13
C VAL A 950 -18.74 -10.58 20.96
N TRP A 951 -18.40 -10.18 19.73
CA TRP A 951 -18.67 -10.97 18.50
C TRP A 951 -17.55 -10.82 17.47
N SER A 952 -17.48 -11.70 16.47
CA SER A 952 -16.56 -11.52 15.33
C SER A 952 -17.18 -10.58 14.29
N ALA A 953 -16.51 -9.46 14.03
CA ALA A 953 -16.87 -8.52 12.98
C ALA A 953 -16.44 -9.00 11.59
N ILE A 954 -15.31 -9.68 11.48
CA ILE A 954 -14.82 -10.29 10.24
C ILE A 954 -14.21 -11.67 10.53
N GLY A 955 -13.97 -12.45 9.49
CA GLY A 955 -13.35 -13.78 9.58
C GLY A 955 -14.33 -14.94 9.64
N ASN A 956 -13.86 -16.12 9.24
CA ASN A 956 -14.67 -17.33 9.11
C ASN A 956 -14.62 -18.21 10.37
N ASN A 957 -13.58 -18.08 11.19
CA ASN A 957 -13.27 -19.03 12.24
C ASN A 957 -13.66 -18.49 13.62
N PRO A 958 -13.90 -19.36 14.61
CA PRO A 958 -14.12 -18.93 15.99
C PRO A 958 -12.84 -18.35 16.63
N THR A 959 -13.00 -17.44 17.59
CA THR A 959 -11.92 -16.90 18.43
C THR A 959 -12.16 -17.25 19.89
N THR A 960 -11.12 -17.64 20.62
CA THR A 960 -11.19 -17.90 22.06
C THR A 960 -11.10 -16.58 22.84
N LEU A 961 -12.05 -16.35 23.74
CA LEU A 961 -12.05 -15.22 24.68
C LEU A 961 -11.69 -15.73 26.08
N GLY A 962 -10.59 -15.24 26.65
CA GLY A 962 -10.17 -15.57 28.01
C GLY A 962 -11.01 -14.83 29.04
N ILE A 963 -11.77 -15.55 29.87
CA ILE A 963 -12.69 -15.00 30.88
C ILE A 963 -12.31 -15.47 32.30
N GLY A 964 -13.04 -15.06 33.32
CA GLY A 964 -12.78 -15.40 34.72
C GLY A 964 -11.87 -14.37 35.40
N ASP A 965 -10.56 -14.50 35.20
CA ASP A 965 -9.52 -13.63 35.80
C ASP A 965 -8.77 -12.75 34.78
N ARG A 966 -9.13 -12.86 33.49
CA ARG A 966 -8.46 -12.14 32.39
C ARG A 966 -9.26 -10.97 31.86
N SER A 967 -10.27 -11.24 31.02
CA SER A 967 -11.00 -10.17 30.33
C SER A 967 -11.87 -9.36 31.30
N LEU A 968 -11.77 -8.04 31.20
CA LEU A 968 -12.42 -7.10 32.11
C LEU A 968 -12.94 -5.84 31.42
N VAL A 969 -13.89 -5.18 32.08
CA VAL A 969 -14.35 -3.81 31.81
C VAL A 969 -14.19 -2.98 33.09
N LYS A 970 -13.74 -1.74 32.99
CA LYS A 970 -13.74 -0.77 34.10
C LYS A 970 -14.81 0.27 33.83
N LEU A 971 -15.74 0.39 34.77
CA LEU A 971 -16.87 1.31 34.66
C LEU A 971 -16.46 2.70 35.15
N PRO A 972 -16.81 3.79 34.46
CA PRO A 972 -16.44 5.17 34.84
C PRO A 972 -17.28 5.69 36.03
N HIS A 973 -17.45 4.87 37.07
CA HIS A 973 -18.30 5.11 38.23
C HIS A 973 -17.49 5.01 39.54
N SER A 974 -18.08 5.36 40.68
CA SER A 974 -17.48 5.19 42.02
C SER A 974 -18.46 4.68 43.04
#